data_AF-A0A840VRR3-F1
#
_entry.id   AF-A0A840VRR3-F1
#
_cell.length_a   1.000
_cell.length_b   1.000
_cell.length_c   1.000
_cell.angle_alpha   90.00
_cell.angle_beta   90.00
_cell.angle_gamma   90.00
#
_symmetry.space_group_name_H-M   'P 1'
#
loop_
_entity.id
_entity.type
_entity.pdbx_description
1 polymer ?
#
loop_
_entity_poly.entity_id
_entity_poly.type
_entity_poly.pdbx_seq_one_letter_code
_entity_poly.pdbx_strand_id
1 'polypeptide(L)'
;MRHPTRPVSGRPGLSPADQPWPRRLLAAGIALLTGLSLVAAGPASSPASAAPAATYNYAEALQKSLFFYEAQQSGRLPDWNRVSWRGDSALTDGADVGLDLTGGWYDAGDHVKFGFPMAFSATMLAWGAVEYRSGYTASGQLPHLLNNLRFVNDYFIKAHPSANVLYGQVGKGDDDHKWWGPAEVMAMARPAYKIDASCGGADLAGETAAAMAASSMVFRPTDAAYADRLLGHARQLYTFADTVRKAYHECITDATSFYRSWSGWQDELVWAAIWLHRATGEASYLAKAESEYDKLGTENQSTTRSYKWTIAWDNKQFGAYVLLANLTGKQKYVDDANRWLDYWTVGVNGQRVPYSPGGMAVLDSWGALRYAANTSFAALVYSDKTTDTTRKARYHDFAVRQINYALGDNPRNSSYLIGFGANAPRNPHHRTAHGSWWDSQTVPVETRHTLYGAMVGGPSAANDAYSDSRSDYVMNEVATDYNAGFTSALVRLASEYGGSPLAGFPVAETPDIDELTVETTVMQAEPRATGLKAIVYNKSAFPARALTDGRFRYYFRPDGTGPVQVTAGYTQGCPSPTTAKQLSGDIWYVEVDCTGHTIAPAGQSQHRMEVQFKIGVPEGGTWDPTNDPSYQATAGPNRKVPLYSGTTRVWGDEPGPAVPDTTAPTVPGKPVASGLAPRSVTLNWAASTDTGGSGLAGYEVREFLVGNDVVVNRPVTGTTLTISTLLPERTYEFSVVARDGAGNTSAASAVLTVTTPPAGSADTTAPSVPGTPAASAVTATGLTLSWAASTDNVGVTGYRVYREAGTTDPLVGSPTGTTLAVSGLTASTAYQFYVVAVDAAGNTSAASAPVAVTTAAPPVGGTCTVGYATNDWSTGFTATVTITNSGTSAINGWTLRFSFPGGQTVSQGWSATVSQSGAAVTATNLSYNGTIAPGASVSFGFNGAHTGTNPKPTAFTVNNTACAVA
;
A
#
# COMPACT_ATOMS: atom_id res chain seq x y z
N MET A 1 -21.09 0.41 -51.80
CA MET A 1 -21.10 1.14 -53.09
C MET A 1 -21.34 2.62 -52.81
N ARG A 2 -20.63 3.53 -53.53
CA ARG A 2 -20.89 4.97 -53.80
C ARG A 2 -21.28 5.94 -52.64
N HIS A 3 -20.65 7.11 -52.65
CA HIS A 3 -20.93 8.32 -51.84
C HIS A 3 -22.33 8.91 -52.07
N PRO A 4 -22.74 9.91 -51.25
CA PRO A 4 -22.64 11.30 -51.73
C PRO A 4 -22.18 12.40 -50.71
N THR A 5 -21.26 13.26 -51.17
CA THR A 5 -21.12 14.75 -51.04
C THR A 5 -21.28 15.56 -49.73
N ARG A 6 -20.36 16.53 -49.54
CA ARG A 6 -20.36 17.69 -48.59
C ARG A 6 -21.15 18.92 -49.13
N PRO A 7 -21.33 20.03 -48.34
CA PRO A 7 -20.36 21.16 -48.29
C PRO A 7 -19.93 21.55 -46.84
N VAL A 8 -18.68 21.94 -46.51
CA VAL A 8 -18.04 23.29 -46.59
C VAL A 8 -18.81 24.37 -45.77
N SER A 9 -18.26 25.13 -44.81
CA SER A 9 -16.91 25.31 -44.22
C SER A 9 -16.94 25.06 -42.67
N GLY A 10 -16.11 25.56 -41.74
CA GLY A 10 -14.94 26.47 -41.75
C GLY A 10 -14.35 26.72 -40.33
N ARG A 11 -13.16 27.33 -40.25
CA ARG A 11 -12.38 27.84 -39.06
C ARG A 11 -11.33 28.87 -39.58
N PRO A 12 -10.58 29.67 -38.79
CA PRO A 12 -10.40 29.72 -37.31
C PRO A 12 -10.55 31.14 -36.67
N GLY A 13 -10.35 31.24 -35.34
CA GLY A 13 -10.64 32.44 -34.52
C GLY A 13 -9.53 33.50 -34.35
N LEU A 14 -9.66 34.36 -33.32
CA LEU A 14 -8.61 35.16 -32.64
C LEU A 14 -9.18 35.92 -31.41
N SER A 15 -8.32 36.61 -30.64
CA SER A 15 -8.56 37.15 -29.28
C SER A 15 -9.36 38.48 -29.20
N PRO A 16 -9.88 38.87 -28.02
CA PRO A 16 -10.57 40.14 -27.84
C PRO A 16 -9.65 41.28 -27.38
N ALA A 17 -9.71 42.41 -28.09
CA ALA A 17 -9.28 43.73 -27.61
C ALA A 17 -10.03 44.82 -28.38
N ASP A 18 -10.84 45.63 -27.67
CA ASP A 18 -10.76 47.10 -27.68
C ASP A 18 -11.91 47.75 -26.89
N GLN A 19 -11.65 48.94 -26.34
CA GLN A 19 -12.62 49.78 -25.61
C GLN A 19 -13.22 50.88 -26.51
N PRO A 20 -14.13 51.72 -25.97
CA PRO A 20 -13.65 53.08 -25.70
C PRO A 20 -14.10 53.72 -24.36
N TRP A 21 -13.31 54.73 -23.97
CA TRP A 21 -13.40 55.67 -22.83
C TRP A 21 -14.53 56.73 -23.00
N PRO A 22 -15.00 57.48 -21.95
CA PRO A 22 -14.12 58.38 -21.15
C PRO A 22 -14.45 58.66 -19.66
N ARG A 23 -13.53 59.43 -19.07
CA ARG A 23 -13.35 59.82 -17.65
C ARG A 23 -14.26 60.97 -17.18
N ARG A 24 -14.42 61.13 -15.84
CA ARG A 24 -13.98 62.32 -15.06
C ARG A 24 -14.08 62.13 -13.53
N LEU A 25 -13.34 62.95 -12.77
CA LEU A 25 -13.19 62.93 -11.30
C LEU A 25 -13.98 64.07 -10.62
N LEU A 26 -14.34 63.94 -9.33
CA LEU A 26 -13.77 64.72 -8.18
C LEU A 26 -14.59 64.62 -6.87
N ALA A 27 -13.94 65.05 -5.79
CA ALA A 27 -14.18 64.73 -4.38
C ALA A 27 -15.26 65.52 -3.60
N ALA A 28 -15.67 64.90 -2.47
CA ALA A 28 -15.94 65.47 -1.14
C ALA A 28 -16.92 66.65 -0.91
N GLY A 29 -17.83 66.47 0.06
CA GLY A 29 -18.61 67.55 0.70
C GLY A 29 -19.53 67.04 1.82
N ILE A 30 -19.47 67.65 3.00
CA ILE A 30 -20.29 67.32 4.20
C ILE A 30 -21.55 68.20 4.23
N ALA A 31 -22.70 67.66 4.64
CA ALA A 31 -23.80 68.43 5.23
C ALA A 31 -24.66 67.58 6.20
N LEU A 32 -24.82 68.06 7.44
CA LEU A 32 -25.87 67.58 8.35
C LEU A 32 -27.23 68.14 7.90
N LEU A 33 -28.30 67.35 8.09
CA LEU A 33 -29.65 67.89 8.32
C LEU A 33 -30.39 67.03 9.34
N THR A 34 -30.79 67.67 10.45
CA THR A 34 -31.50 67.05 11.57
C THR A 34 -33.00 66.95 11.28
N GLY A 35 -33.56 65.73 11.34
CA GLY A 35 -35.00 65.51 11.40
C GLY A 35 -35.40 64.90 12.73
N LEU A 36 -35.97 65.69 13.64
CA LEU A 36 -36.69 65.15 14.80
C LEU A 36 -38.09 64.69 14.35
N SER A 37 -38.37 63.40 14.52
CA SER A 37 -39.74 62.88 14.56
C SER A 37 -39.88 61.99 15.79
N LEU A 38 -40.77 62.38 16.72
CA LEU A 38 -41.03 61.62 17.92
C LEU A 38 -41.68 60.28 17.56
N VAL A 39 -41.04 59.18 17.94
CA VAL A 39 -41.67 57.85 18.01
C VAL A 39 -41.77 57.49 19.49
N ALA A 40 -42.97 57.14 19.94
CA ALA A 40 -43.23 56.83 21.33
C ALA A 40 -42.43 55.59 21.78
N ALA A 41 -41.81 55.67 22.96
CA ALA A 41 -41.09 54.56 23.55
C ALA A 41 -42.08 53.48 24.02
N GLY A 42 -42.23 52.41 23.22
CA GLY A 42 -42.63 51.11 23.77
C GLY A 42 -41.52 50.57 24.69
N PRO A 43 -41.84 49.69 25.64
CA PRO A 43 -40.83 49.13 26.55
C PRO A 43 -39.77 48.39 25.73
N ALA A 44 -38.50 48.77 25.91
CA ALA A 44 -37.39 48.09 25.26
C ALA A 44 -37.34 46.63 25.72
N SER A 45 -37.55 45.70 24.78
CA SER A 45 -37.19 44.30 24.99
C SER A 45 -35.69 44.22 25.26
N SER A 46 -35.30 43.79 26.45
CA SER A 46 -33.91 43.51 26.77
C SER A 46 -33.29 42.64 25.66
N PRO A 47 -32.10 42.95 25.14
CA PRO A 47 -31.43 42.05 24.23
C PRO A 47 -31.20 40.73 24.95
N ALA A 48 -31.66 39.63 24.38
CA ALA A 48 -31.32 38.31 24.87
C ALA A 48 -29.79 38.19 24.91
N SER A 49 -29.24 37.75 26.04
CA SER A 49 -27.80 37.51 26.15
C SER A 49 -27.42 36.49 25.08
N ALA A 50 -26.44 36.82 24.24
CA ALA A 50 -25.87 35.86 23.31
C ALA A 50 -25.40 34.62 24.11
N ALA A 51 -25.72 33.43 23.61
CA ALA A 51 -25.23 32.18 24.20
C ALA A 51 -23.69 32.21 24.26
N PRO A 52 -23.06 31.60 25.29
CA PRO A 52 -21.62 31.49 25.34
C PRO A 52 -21.09 30.75 24.10
N ALA A 53 -19.89 31.09 23.66
CA ALA A 53 -19.29 30.48 22.47
C ALA A 53 -19.17 28.95 22.63
N ALA A 54 -19.43 28.20 21.55
CA ALA A 54 -19.42 26.75 21.57
C ALA A 54 -18.06 26.18 22.02
N THR A 55 -18.07 25.32 23.05
CA THR A 55 -16.89 24.57 23.51
C THR A 55 -16.36 23.61 22.44
N TYR A 56 -17.26 23.08 21.61
CA TYR A 56 -16.96 22.17 20.50
C TYR A 56 -17.63 22.64 19.21
N ASN A 57 -17.03 22.34 18.05
CA ASN A 57 -17.59 22.68 16.75
C ASN A 57 -18.74 21.72 16.36
N TYR A 58 -19.92 21.90 16.94
CA TYR A 58 -21.09 21.04 16.71
C TYR A 58 -21.49 20.92 15.23
N ALA A 59 -21.29 21.99 14.43
CA ALA A 59 -21.61 21.98 13.00
C ALA A 59 -20.66 21.08 12.17
N GLU A 60 -19.38 20.99 12.54
CA GLU A 60 -18.44 20.03 11.96
C GLU A 60 -18.73 18.60 12.41
N ALA A 61 -19.03 18.41 13.70
CA ALA A 61 -19.45 17.10 14.22
C ALA A 61 -20.71 16.61 13.48
N LEU A 62 -21.68 17.50 13.22
CA LEU A 62 -22.90 17.21 12.45
C LEU A 62 -22.58 16.83 10.99
N GLN A 63 -21.71 17.60 10.33
CA GLN A 63 -21.26 17.34 8.96
C GLN A 63 -20.61 15.96 8.82
N LYS A 64 -19.76 15.59 9.80
CA LYS A 64 -19.11 14.27 9.86
C LYS A 64 -20.12 13.17 10.18
N SER A 65 -21.01 13.36 11.16
CA SER A 65 -22.04 12.38 11.53
C SER A 65 -22.98 12.04 10.36
N LEU A 66 -23.28 12.98 9.48
CA LEU A 66 -24.03 12.71 8.25
C LEU A 66 -23.21 12.00 7.16
N PHE A 67 -21.90 12.23 7.11
CA PHE A 67 -21.01 11.50 6.19
C PHE A 67 -20.84 10.02 6.59
N PHE A 68 -20.91 9.68 7.88
CA PHE A 68 -20.97 8.29 8.34
C PHE A 68 -22.13 7.50 7.68
N TYR A 69 -23.33 8.07 7.58
CA TYR A 69 -24.44 7.41 6.88
C TYR A 69 -24.24 7.29 5.36
N GLU A 70 -23.38 8.10 4.74
CA GLU A 70 -22.92 7.90 3.36
C GLU A 70 -21.96 6.71 3.27
N ALA A 71 -21.13 6.50 4.30
CA ALA A 71 -20.19 5.39 4.41
C ALA A 71 -20.85 4.03 4.74
N GLN A 72 -22.05 4.02 5.33
CA GLN A 72 -22.84 2.80 5.56
C GLN A 72 -23.67 2.33 4.35
N GLN A 73 -23.71 3.04 3.22
CA GLN A 73 -24.61 2.73 2.11
C GLN A 73 -24.32 1.37 1.43
N SER A 74 -25.35 0.57 1.20
CA SER A 74 -25.29 -0.72 0.50
C SER A 74 -25.99 -0.64 -0.86
N GLY A 75 -25.67 -1.54 -1.79
CA GLY A 75 -26.20 -1.52 -3.15
C GLY A 75 -25.36 -0.65 -4.09
N ARG A 76 -26.00 -0.14 -5.14
CA ARG A 76 -25.38 0.80 -6.07
C ARG A 76 -25.28 2.19 -5.42
N LEU A 77 -24.09 2.74 -5.38
CA LEU A 77 -23.85 4.07 -4.80
C LEU A 77 -24.30 5.17 -5.77
N PRO A 78 -24.92 6.25 -5.27
CA PRO A 78 -25.32 7.38 -6.09
C PRO A 78 -24.15 8.33 -6.34
N ASP A 79 -24.17 9.05 -7.47
CA ASP A 79 -23.13 10.03 -7.87
C ASP A 79 -22.87 11.15 -6.84
N TRP A 80 -23.79 11.36 -5.89
CA TRP A 80 -23.63 12.33 -4.80
C TRP A 80 -22.95 11.77 -3.54
N ASN A 81 -22.73 10.45 -3.45
CA ASN A 81 -21.98 9.85 -2.34
C ASN A 81 -20.54 10.36 -2.37
N ARG A 82 -20.05 10.85 -1.24
CA ARG A 82 -18.75 11.54 -1.16
C ARG A 82 -17.59 10.65 -0.69
N VAL A 83 -17.84 9.36 -0.44
CA VAL A 83 -16.91 8.46 0.25
C VAL A 83 -16.01 7.77 -0.79
N SER A 84 -14.82 8.33 -1.05
CA SER A 84 -13.94 7.90 -2.15
C SER A 84 -13.45 6.44 -2.07
N TRP A 85 -13.53 5.81 -0.90
CA TRP A 85 -13.14 4.42 -0.65
C TRP A 85 -14.31 3.43 -0.62
N ARG A 86 -15.56 3.90 -0.76
CA ARG A 86 -16.74 3.03 -0.92
C ARG A 86 -17.05 2.82 -2.40
N GLY A 87 -17.43 1.58 -2.73
CA GLY A 87 -17.90 1.19 -4.06
C GLY A 87 -19.28 0.55 -4.02
N ASP A 88 -19.80 0.26 -5.21
CA ASP A 88 -20.99 -0.57 -5.39
C ASP A 88 -20.81 -1.93 -4.69
N SER A 89 -21.76 -2.31 -3.84
CA SER A 89 -21.70 -3.53 -3.03
C SER A 89 -23.05 -4.24 -3.00
N ALA A 90 -23.07 -5.54 -2.70
CA ALA A 90 -24.31 -6.31 -2.48
C ALA A 90 -25.38 -6.15 -3.60
N LEU A 91 -24.93 -6.04 -4.86
CA LEU A 91 -25.78 -5.73 -6.03
C LEU A 91 -26.83 -6.79 -6.39
N THR A 92 -26.80 -7.95 -5.71
CA THR A 92 -27.75 -9.07 -5.87
C THR A 92 -28.69 -9.25 -4.68
N ASP A 93 -28.70 -8.31 -3.71
CA ASP A 93 -29.61 -8.36 -2.56
C ASP A 93 -31.07 -8.48 -3.03
N GLY A 94 -31.76 -9.55 -2.61
CA GLY A 94 -33.14 -9.88 -2.99
C GLY A 94 -33.31 -10.76 -4.24
N ALA A 95 -32.24 -11.09 -4.95
CA ALA A 95 -32.31 -11.96 -6.14
C ALA A 95 -32.80 -13.39 -5.81
N ASP A 96 -32.55 -13.86 -4.59
CA ASP A 96 -33.02 -15.13 -4.03
C ASP A 96 -34.56 -15.21 -3.88
N VAL A 97 -35.23 -14.05 -3.76
CA VAL A 97 -36.69 -13.91 -3.67
C VAL A 97 -37.31 -13.21 -4.89
N GLY A 98 -36.53 -12.95 -5.94
CA GLY A 98 -36.99 -12.33 -7.18
C GLY A 98 -37.33 -10.84 -7.06
N LEU A 99 -36.72 -10.12 -6.12
CA LEU A 99 -36.90 -8.69 -5.91
C LEU A 99 -35.57 -7.93 -6.03
N ASP A 100 -35.64 -6.64 -6.36
CA ASP A 100 -34.53 -5.72 -6.10
C ASP A 100 -34.65 -5.23 -4.65
N LEU A 101 -33.77 -5.72 -3.77
CA LEU A 101 -33.61 -5.23 -2.40
C LEU A 101 -32.26 -4.51 -2.20
N THR A 102 -31.62 -4.06 -3.28
CA THR A 102 -30.39 -3.23 -3.20
C THR A 102 -30.70 -1.84 -2.63
N GLY A 103 -29.71 -1.21 -1.98
CA GLY A 103 -29.91 0.02 -1.20
C GLY A 103 -29.89 -0.24 0.30
N GLY A 104 -30.23 0.78 1.09
CA GLY A 104 -30.28 0.71 2.55
C GLY A 104 -28.89 0.77 3.19
N TRP A 105 -28.83 0.78 4.52
CA TRP A 105 -27.56 0.85 5.24
C TRP A 105 -27.11 -0.52 5.75
N TYR A 106 -25.81 -0.77 5.71
CA TYR A 106 -25.19 -1.74 6.60
C TYR A 106 -25.33 -1.26 8.05
N ASP A 107 -25.63 -2.18 8.95
CA ASP A 107 -26.06 -1.84 10.30
C ASP A 107 -24.93 -1.22 11.14
N ALA A 108 -23.81 -1.93 11.24
CA ALA A 108 -22.71 -1.60 12.13
C ALA A 108 -21.34 -1.74 11.44
N GLY A 109 -20.37 -2.40 12.08
CA GLY A 109 -19.12 -2.83 11.45
C GLY A 109 -19.23 -4.03 10.50
N ASP A 110 -20.43 -4.57 10.32
CA ASP A 110 -20.80 -5.73 9.51
C ASP A 110 -21.47 -5.35 8.19
N HIS A 111 -21.96 -6.33 7.43
CA HIS A 111 -22.65 -6.09 6.15
C HIS A 111 -24.09 -6.64 6.13
N VAL A 112 -24.66 -7.01 7.27
CA VAL A 112 -26.09 -7.32 7.37
C VAL A 112 -26.90 -6.02 7.32
N LYS A 113 -28.06 -6.08 6.67
CA LYS A 113 -29.06 -5.01 6.66
C LYS A 113 -30.17 -5.33 7.63
N PHE A 114 -29.98 -5.06 8.92
CA PHE A 114 -31.03 -5.24 9.94
C PHE A 114 -32.06 -4.10 9.85
N GLY A 115 -33.28 -4.42 9.40
CA GLY A 115 -34.31 -3.42 9.13
C GLY A 115 -34.83 -2.67 10.36
N PHE A 116 -34.81 -3.31 11.54
CA PHE A 116 -35.34 -2.72 12.78
C PHE A 116 -34.48 -1.55 13.31
N PRO A 117 -33.16 -1.69 13.56
CA PRO A 117 -32.29 -0.57 13.90
C PRO A 117 -32.13 0.44 12.74
N MET A 118 -32.16 -0.01 11.48
CA MET A 118 -32.12 0.88 10.32
C MET A 118 -33.35 1.81 10.26
N ALA A 119 -34.55 1.28 10.52
CA ALA A 119 -35.79 2.06 10.58
C ALA A 119 -35.76 3.04 11.76
N PHE A 120 -35.37 2.59 12.95
CA PHE A 120 -35.20 3.48 14.11
C PHE A 120 -34.24 4.63 13.83
N SER A 121 -33.11 4.34 13.18
CA SER A 121 -32.12 5.35 12.79
C SER A 121 -32.71 6.40 11.85
N ALA A 122 -33.49 5.96 10.85
CA ALA A 122 -34.21 6.86 9.95
C ALA A 122 -35.25 7.71 10.69
N THR A 123 -36.03 7.13 11.61
CA THR A 123 -37.01 7.88 12.42
C THR A 123 -36.33 8.93 13.30
N MET A 124 -35.22 8.61 13.95
CA MET A 124 -34.50 9.52 14.85
C MET A 124 -33.82 10.67 14.10
N LEU A 125 -33.24 10.40 12.92
CA LEU A 125 -32.73 11.44 12.02
C LEU A 125 -33.85 12.36 11.51
N ALA A 126 -34.98 11.77 11.09
CA ALA A 126 -36.14 12.52 10.66
C ALA A 126 -36.76 13.35 11.80
N TRP A 127 -36.77 12.84 13.04
CA TRP A 127 -37.23 13.59 14.21
C TRP A 127 -36.38 14.84 14.45
N GLY A 128 -35.05 14.72 14.45
CA GLY A 128 -34.16 15.88 14.56
C GLY A 128 -34.41 16.92 13.46
N ALA A 129 -34.74 16.46 12.26
CA ALA A 129 -35.09 17.32 11.13
C ALA A 129 -36.46 18.00 11.26
N VAL A 130 -37.44 17.30 11.84
CA VAL A 130 -38.80 17.83 12.10
C VAL A 130 -38.77 18.93 13.15
N GLU A 131 -37.98 18.78 14.22
CA GLU A 131 -37.86 19.83 15.24
C GLU A 131 -36.91 20.96 14.79
N TYR A 132 -35.80 20.64 14.11
CA TYR A 132 -34.64 21.55 13.97
C TYR A 132 -34.15 21.74 12.51
N ARG A 133 -35.06 21.71 11.52
CA ARG A 133 -34.73 21.91 10.08
C ARG A 133 -33.88 23.16 9.79
N SER A 134 -34.12 24.26 10.51
CA SER A 134 -33.36 25.51 10.37
C SER A 134 -31.88 25.33 10.71
N GLY A 135 -31.55 24.50 11.70
CA GLY A 135 -30.17 24.16 12.07
C GLY A 135 -29.43 23.42 10.94
N TYR A 136 -30.07 22.41 10.34
CA TYR A 136 -29.55 21.73 9.15
C TYR A 136 -29.38 22.70 7.97
N THR A 137 -30.27 23.69 7.83
CA THR A 137 -30.17 24.69 6.76
C THR A 137 -29.00 25.65 7.00
N ALA A 138 -28.88 26.20 8.22
CA ALA A 138 -27.84 27.16 8.59
C ALA A 138 -26.43 26.56 8.58
N SER A 139 -26.31 25.27 8.94
CA SER A 139 -25.04 24.51 8.85
C SER A 139 -24.73 23.97 7.44
N GLY A 140 -25.59 24.21 6.45
CA GLY A 140 -25.45 23.67 5.09
C GLY A 140 -25.62 22.15 4.97
N GLN A 141 -26.07 21.48 6.04
CA GLN A 141 -26.15 20.02 6.12
C GLN A 141 -27.50 19.42 5.68
N LEU A 142 -28.52 20.24 5.44
CA LEU A 142 -29.84 19.79 4.98
C LEU A 142 -29.79 18.92 3.69
N PRO A 143 -28.99 19.21 2.65
CA PRO A 143 -28.90 18.35 1.48
C PRO A 143 -28.39 16.94 1.81
N HIS A 144 -27.36 16.82 2.65
CA HIS A 144 -26.78 15.52 3.05
C HIS A 144 -27.78 14.69 3.87
N LEU A 145 -28.50 15.33 4.78
CA LEU A 145 -29.60 14.70 5.51
C LEU A 145 -30.72 14.20 4.58
N LEU A 146 -31.16 15.04 3.64
CA LEU A 146 -32.21 14.65 2.68
C LEU A 146 -31.76 13.50 1.77
N ASN A 147 -30.50 13.50 1.35
CA ASN A 147 -29.91 12.42 0.57
C ASN A 147 -29.88 11.10 1.36
N ASN A 148 -29.40 11.13 2.60
CA ASN A 148 -29.38 9.95 3.48
C ASN A 148 -30.77 9.42 3.81
N LEU A 149 -31.71 10.29 4.19
CA LEU A 149 -33.10 9.89 4.45
C LEU A 149 -33.78 9.32 3.19
N ARG A 150 -33.49 9.85 1.99
CA ARG A 150 -34.04 9.30 0.75
C ARG A 150 -33.46 7.91 0.47
N PHE A 151 -32.14 7.74 0.62
CA PHE A 151 -31.47 6.48 0.33
C PHE A 151 -32.03 5.31 1.14
N VAL A 152 -32.27 5.52 2.44
CA VAL A 152 -32.85 4.48 3.31
C VAL A 152 -34.36 4.27 3.06
N ASN A 153 -35.12 5.34 2.81
CA ASN A 153 -36.55 5.21 2.53
C ASN A 153 -36.83 4.58 1.16
N ASP A 154 -35.99 4.80 0.15
CA ASP A 154 -36.07 4.12 -1.15
C ASP A 154 -35.84 2.60 -0.99
N TYR A 155 -34.98 2.19 -0.06
CA TYR A 155 -34.88 0.78 0.34
C TYR A 155 -36.13 0.27 1.07
N PHE A 156 -36.71 1.03 2.01
CA PHE A 156 -37.97 0.62 2.66
C PHE A 156 -39.14 0.49 1.67
N ILE A 157 -39.20 1.36 0.65
CA ILE A 157 -40.15 1.23 -0.47
C ILE A 157 -39.96 -0.09 -1.23
N LYS A 158 -38.72 -0.46 -1.56
CA LYS A 158 -38.40 -1.75 -2.21
C LYS A 158 -38.74 -2.95 -1.32
N ALA A 159 -38.41 -2.84 -0.04
CA ALA A 159 -38.63 -3.87 0.98
C ALA A 159 -40.11 -4.09 1.33
N HIS A 160 -41.00 -3.15 0.99
CA HIS A 160 -42.45 -3.24 1.21
C HIS A 160 -43.20 -3.42 -0.14
N PRO A 161 -43.08 -4.58 -0.82
CA PRO A 161 -43.67 -4.80 -2.14
C PRO A 161 -45.21 -4.95 -2.12
N SER A 162 -45.82 -5.19 -0.96
CA SER A 162 -47.27 -5.26 -0.80
C SER A 162 -47.68 -5.00 0.65
N ALA A 163 -48.92 -4.55 0.88
CA ALA A 163 -49.37 -3.97 2.13
C ALA A 163 -49.02 -4.75 3.43
N ASN A 164 -49.03 -6.08 3.39
CA ASN A 164 -48.77 -6.96 4.54
C ASN A 164 -47.50 -7.83 4.37
N VAL A 165 -46.48 -7.34 3.64
CA VAL A 165 -45.20 -8.04 3.45
C VAL A 165 -44.06 -7.02 3.52
N LEU A 166 -43.18 -7.16 4.51
CA LEU A 166 -41.99 -6.30 4.68
C LEU A 166 -40.72 -7.16 4.80
N TYR A 167 -39.75 -6.94 3.92
CA TYR A 167 -38.42 -7.52 4.03
C TYR A 167 -37.63 -6.80 5.13
N GLY A 168 -37.36 -7.53 6.21
CA GLY A 168 -36.79 -7.02 7.45
C GLY A 168 -35.29 -7.23 7.58
N GLN A 169 -34.71 -8.12 6.78
CA GLN A 169 -33.27 -8.40 6.84
C GLN A 169 -32.76 -8.88 5.47
N VAL A 170 -31.55 -8.44 5.09
CA VAL A 170 -30.80 -9.03 3.97
C VAL A 170 -29.36 -9.29 4.40
N GLY A 171 -28.88 -10.52 4.16
CA GLY A 171 -27.66 -11.05 4.78
C GLY A 171 -28.00 -11.90 6.01
N LYS A 172 -27.16 -12.91 6.29
CA LYS A 172 -27.33 -13.83 7.42
C LYS A 172 -26.21 -13.60 8.44
N GLY A 173 -26.56 -13.25 9.67
CA GLY A 173 -25.64 -12.75 10.69
C GLY A 173 -24.40 -13.61 10.89
N ASP A 174 -24.57 -14.88 11.25
CA ASP A 174 -23.43 -15.78 11.48
C ASP A 174 -22.50 -15.96 10.27
N ASP A 175 -23.00 -15.83 9.04
CA ASP A 175 -22.22 -16.11 7.82
C ASP A 175 -21.55 -14.84 7.26
N ASP A 176 -22.18 -13.69 7.47
CA ASP A 176 -21.58 -12.37 7.32
C ASP A 176 -20.43 -12.16 8.33
N HIS A 177 -20.70 -12.47 9.61
CA HIS A 177 -19.82 -12.15 10.72
C HIS A 177 -18.55 -13.01 10.78
N LYS A 178 -18.57 -14.23 10.18
CA LYS A 178 -17.40 -15.11 10.04
C LYS A 178 -16.29 -14.54 9.15
N TRP A 179 -16.60 -13.57 8.29
CA TRP A 179 -15.69 -13.01 7.31
C TRP A 179 -15.33 -11.56 7.64
N TRP A 180 -14.09 -11.16 7.30
CA TRP A 180 -13.55 -9.84 7.57
C TRP A 180 -12.84 -9.24 6.36
N GLY A 181 -13.60 -8.63 5.45
CA GLY A 181 -13.11 -7.87 4.29
C GLY A 181 -14.08 -6.76 3.86
N PRO A 182 -13.87 -6.09 2.71
CA PRO A 182 -14.66 -4.94 2.27
C PRO A 182 -15.99 -5.32 1.62
N ALA A 183 -17.05 -4.54 1.84
CA ALA A 183 -18.42 -4.83 1.37
C ALA A 183 -18.52 -5.11 -0.16
N GLU A 184 -17.67 -4.46 -0.94
CA GLU A 184 -17.62 -4.49 -2.41
C GLU A 184 -17.25 -5.87 -2.97
N VAL A 185 -16.64 -6.76 -2.15
CA VAL A 185 -16.14 -8.08 -2.58
C VAL A 185 -16.63 -9.24 -1.71
N MET A 186 -17.76 -9.06 -1.02
CA MET A 186 -18.47 -10.13 -0.34
C MET A 186 -18.73 -11.33 -1.25
N ALA A 187 -18.41 -12.53 -0.77
CA ALA A 187 -18.57 -13.80 -1.50
C ALA A 187 -19.60 -14.77 -0.88
N MET A 188 -20.10 -14.48 0.32
CA MET A 188 -21.13 -15.30 0.98
C MET A 188 -22.53 -15.05 0.39
N ALA A 189 -23.42 -16.02 0.57
CA ALA A 189 -24.82 -15.84 0.23
C ALA A 189 -25.48 -14.81 1.17
N ARG A 190 -26.33 -13.94 0.61
CA ARG A 190 -27.01 -12.85 1.34
C ARG A 190 -28.53 -13.01 1.24
N PRO A 191 -29.12 -13.98 1.98
CA PRO A 191 -30.56 -14.29 1.88
C PRO A 191 -31.42 -13.12 2.37
N ALA A 192 -32.61 -12.99 1.79
CA ALA A 192 -33.61 -11.97 2.11
C ALA A 192 -34.73 -12.55 2.99
N TYR A 193 -34.85 -12.03 4.21
CA TYR A 193 -35.88 -12.42 5.18
C TYR A 193 -36.98 -11.38 5.28
N LYS A 194 -38.21 -11.84 5.48
CA LYS A 194 -39.40 -11.01 5.55
C LYS A 194 -40.28 -11.36 6.74
N ILE A 195 -41.10 -10.39 7.12
CA ILE A 195 -42.31 -10.58 7.90
C ILE A 195 -43.53 -10.47 6.97
N ASP A 196 -44.57 -11.24 7.25
CA ASP A 196 -45.86 -11.14 6.56
C ASP A 196 -47.04 -11.51 7.47
N ALA A 197 -48.25 -11.45 6.92
CA ALA A 197 -49.49 -11.71 7.64
C ALA A 197 -49.57 -13.10 8.33
N SER A 198 -48.75 -14.08 7.95
CA SER A 198 -48.74 -15.41 8.57
C SER A 198 -47.93 -15.46 9.88
N CYS A 199 -46.82 -14.72 9.93
CA CYS A 199 -45.86 -14.78 11.03
C CYS A 199 -45.85 -13.51 11.92
N GLY A 200 -46.23 -12.35 11.39
CA GLY A 200 -46.23 -11.07 12.10
C GLY A 200 -44.83 -10.44 12.24
N GLY A 201 -44.78 -9.30 12.93
CA GLY A 201 -43.59 -8.46 13.10
C GLY A 201 -43.98 -6.99 13.31
N ALA A 202 -44.84 -6.76 14.30
CA ALA A 202 -45.50 -5.47 14.53
C ALA A 202 -44.56 -4.38 15.04
N ASP A 203 -43.48 -4.79 15.70
CA ASP A 203 -42.31 -3.99 16.05
C ASP A 203 -41.61 -3.45 14.78
N LEU A 204 -41.07 -4.33 13.93
CA LEU A 204 -40.37 -3.95 12.71
C LEU A 204 -41.28 -3.16 11.73
N ALA A 205 -42.51 -3.62 11.50
CA ALA A 205 -43.46 -2.92 10.64
C ALA A 205 -43.90 -1.57 11.23
N GLY A 206 -44.06 -1.49 12.56
CA GLY A 206 -44.37 -0.24 13.27
C GLY A 206 -43.24 0.77 13.16
N GLU A 207 -41.99 0.39 13.46
CA GLU A 207 -40.84 1.30 13.34
C GLU A 207 -40.60 1.74 11.89
N THR A 208 -40.77 0.85 10.90
CA THR A 208 -40.67 1.23 9.48
C THR A 208 -41.79 2.20 9.08
N ALA A 209 -43.01 2.04 9.62
CA ALA A 209 -44.08 3.02 9.45
C ALA A 209 -43.75 4.37 10.11
N ALA A 210 -43.15 4.37 11.31
CA ALA A 210 -42.68 5.57 11.98
C ALA A 210 -41.61 6.30 11.16
N ALA A 211 -40.62 5.57 10.63
CA ALA A 211 -39.55 6.10 9.80
C ALA A 211 -40.07 6.80 8.54
N MET A 212 -40.97 6.13 7.81
CA MET A 212 -41.57 6.67 6.58
C MET A 212 -42.52 7.85 6.87
N ALA A 213 -43.30 7.79 7.96
CA ALA A 213 -44.17 8.89 8.38
C ALA A 213 -43.36 10.13 8.80
N ALA A 214 -42.35 9.98 9.66
CA ALA A 214 -41.46 11.07 10.05
C ALA A 214 -40.71 11.66 8.84
N SER A 215 -40.16 10.79 7.98
CA SER A 215 -39.45 11.21 6.75
C SER A 215 -40.37 11.97 5.79
N SER A 216 -41.65 11.60 5.68
CA SER A 216 -42.63 12.32 4.86
C SER A 216 -42.75 13.79 5.27
N MET A 217 -42.70 14.10 6.57
CA MET A 217 -42.72 15.48 7.09
C MET A 217 -41.46 16.25 6.66
N VAL A 218 -40.30 15.58 6.63
CA VAL A 218 -39.02 16.18 6.23
C VAL A 218 -38.97 16.45 4.72
N PHE A 219 -39.54 15.58 3.90
CA PHE A 219 -39.60 15.78 2.45
C PHE A 219 -40.73 16.70 2.00
N ARG A 220 -41.84 16.81 2.73
CA ARG A 220 -43.02 17.64 2.36
C ARG A 220 -42.69 19.04 1.81
N PRO A 221 -41.74 19.83 2.37
CA PRO A 221 -41.45 21.17 1.87
C PRO A 221 -40.67 21.22 0.54
N THR A 222 -40.07 20.11 0.11
CA THR A 222 -39.13 20.04 -1.02
C THR A 222 -39.51 19.00 -2.08
N ASP A 223 -40.25 17.96 -1.71
CA ASP A 223 -40.76 16.90 -2.58
C ASP A 223 -42.05 16.34 -1.98
N ALA A 224 -43.18 16.96 -2.36
CA ALA A 224 -44.49 16.52 -1.90
C ALA A 224 -44.82 15.11 -2.43
N ALA A 225 -44.65 14.84 -3.73
CA ALA A 225 -45.03 13.56 -4.32
C ALA A 225 -44.34 12.36 -3.66
N TYR A 226 -43.06 12.50 -3.31
CA TYR A 226 -42.35 11.47 -2.55
C TYR A 226 -42.86 11.34 -1.11
N ALA A 227 -43.12 12.46 -0.42
CA ALA A 227 -43.72 12.42 0.91
C ALA A 227 -45.10 11.74 0.95
N ASP A 228 -45.97 11.92 -0.07
CA ASP A 228 -47.24 11.19 -0.16
C ASP A 228 -47.02 9.69 -0.38
N ARG A 229 -46.02 9.31 -1.18
CA ARG A 229 -45.62 7.91 -1.38
C ARG A 229 -45.18 7.27 -0.06
N LEU A 230 -44.28 7.92 0.68
CA LEU A 230 -43.83 7.44 1.99
C LEU A 230 -44.99 7.25 2.96
N LEU A 231 -45.88 8.24 3.02
CA LEU A 231 -47.07 8.18 3.88
C LEU A 231 -48.04 7.05 3.49
N GLY A 232 -48.15 6.73 2.19
CA GLY A 232 -48.92 5.59 1.70
C GLY A 232 -48.40 4.25 2.22
N HIS A 233 -47.09 4.00 2.09
CA HIS A 233 -46.43 2.81 2.65
C HIS A 233 -46.54 2.78 4.20
N ALA A 234 -46.31 3.91 4.87
CA ALA A 234 -46.39 4.02 6.33
C ALA A 234 -47.76 3.61 6.89
N ARG A 235 -48.85 4.05 6.27
CA ARG A 235 -50.22 3.67 6.70
C ARG A 235 -50.46 2.18 6.57
N GLN A 236 -50.04 1.57 5.46
CA GLN A 236 -50.19 0.14 5.20
C GLN A 236 -49.38 -0.69 6.21
N LEU A 237 -48.10 -0.34 6.44
CA LEU A 237 -47.24 -0.99 7.41
C LEU A 237 -47.78 -0.89 8.84
N TYR A 238 -48.33 0.28 9.22
CA TYR A 238 -48.99 0.44 10.51
C TYR A 238 -50.25 -0.42 10.65
N THR A 239 -51.09 -0.49 9.61
CA THR A 239 -52.26 -1.38 9.61
C THR A 239 -51.85 -2.85 9.72
N PHE A 240 -50.78 -3.27 9.03
CA PHE A 240 -50.22 -4.61 9.16
C PHE A 240 -49.75 -4.88 10.60
N ALA A 241 -48.94 -4.00 11.18
CA ALA A 241 -48.44 -4.08 12.55
C ALA A 241 -49.58 -4.16 13.59
N ASP A 242 -50.59 -3.31 13.48
CA ASP A 242 -51.72 -3.26 14.41
C ASP A 242 -52.60 -4.52 14.33
N THR A 243 -52.64 -5.17 13.16
CA THR A 243 -53.41 -6.39 12.88
C THR A 243 -52.68 -7.66 13.32
N VAL A 244 -51.38 -7.79 13.06
CA VAL A 244 -50.60 -9.02 13.30
C VAL A 244 -49.52 -8.79 14.37
N ARG A 245 -50.01 -8.61 15.60
CA ARG A 245 -49.24 -8.29 16.81
C ARG A 245 -48.39 -9.48 17.31
N LYS A 246 -47.20 -9.62 16.73
CA LYS A 246 -46.12 -10.55 17.13
C LYS A 246 -44.77 -9.86 16.93
N ALA A 247 -43.73 -10.33 17.63
CA ALA A 247 -42.38 -9.78 17.51
C ALA A 247 -41.68 -10.32 16.25
N TYR A 248 -40.95 -9.47 15.50
CA TYR A 248 -40.42 -9.85 14.19
C TYR A 248 -39.38 -10.97 14.27
N HIS A 249 -38.61 -11.06 15.36
CA HIS A 249 -37.59 -12.09 15.55
C HIS A 249 -38.18 -13.50 15.75
N GLU A 250 -39.49 -13.63 15.98
CA GLU A 250 -40.18 -14.93 15.91
C GLU A 250 -40.35 -15.44 14.47
N CYS A 251 -40.30 -14.54 13.48
CA CYS A 251 -40.37 -14.84 12.06
C CYS A 251 -38.99 -14.80 11.39
N ILE A 252 -38.26 -13.70 11.56
CA ILE A 252 -36.86 -13.54 11.13
C ILE A 252 -35.97 -14.02 12.28
N THR A 253 -35.90 -15.34 12.45
CA THR A 253 -35.22 -15.96 13.60
C THR A 253 -33.72 -15.67 13.65
N ASP A 254 -33.08 -15.43 12.50
CA ASP A 254 -31.66 -15.05 12.40
C ASP A 254 -31.32 -13.79 13.20
N ALA A 255 -32.24 -12.81 13.24
CA ALA A 255 -32.07 -11.58 14.01
C ALA A 255 -32.04 -11.77 15.54
N THR A 256 -32.45 -12.94 16.05
CA THR A 256 -32.57 -13.20 17.51
C THR A 256 -31.26 -13.07 18.27
N SER A 257 -30.12 -13.32 17.62
CA SER A 257 -28.79 -13.21 18.23
C SER A 257 -28.22 -11.78 18.20
N PHE A 258 -28.88 -10.85 17.51
CA PHE A 258 -28.37 -9.50 17.21
C PHE A 258 -29.36 -8.42 17.68
N TYR A 259 -30.52 -8.36 17.02
CA TYR A 259 -31.53 -7.32 17.18
C TYR A 259 -32.88 -7.90 17.61
N ARG A 260 -32.86 -8.82 18.57
CA ARG A 260 -34.07 -9.37 19.21
C ARG A 260 -34.95 -8.23 19.73
N SER A 261 -36.26 -8.28 19.49
CA SER A 261 -37.20 -7.42 20.22
C SER A 261 -37.31 -7.90 21.67
N TRP A 262 -36.88 -7.06 22.59
CA TRP A 262 -36.92 -7.26 24.05
C TRP A 262 -38.11 -6.54 24.67
N SER A 263 -38.47 -5.34 24.19
CA SER A 263 -39.67 -4.60 24.61
C SER A 263 -40.98 -5.19 24.07
N GLY A 264 -40.92 -5.95 22.97
CA GLY A 264 -42.07 -6.39 22.20
C GLY A 264 -42.37 -5.42 21.05
N TRP A 265 -43.66 -5.19 20.79
CA TRP A 265 -44.16 -4.31 19.72
C TRP A 265 -45.05 -3.17 20.24
N GLN A 266 -45.29 -3.12 21.55
CA GLN A 266 -46.36 -2.31 22.12
C GLN A 266 -46.00 -0.82 22.12
N ASP A 267 -44.71 -0.50 22.22
CA ASP A 267 -44.21 0.86 22.11
C ASP A 267 -44.08 1.33 20.66
N GLU A 268 -43.82 0.46 19.68
CA GLU A 268 -43.86 0.78 18.25
C GLU A 268 -45.28 1.13 17.80
N LEU A 269 -46.30 0.42 18.29
CA LEU A 269 -47.70 0.75 17.98
C LEU A 269 -48.10 2.15 18.49
N VAL A 270 -47.48 2.63 19.58
CA VAL A 270 -47.65 3.99 20.10
C VAL A 270 -46.83 4.98 19.28
N TRP A 271 -45.55 4.68 19.08
CA TRP A 271 -44.57 5.50 18.37
C TRP A 271 -44.98 5.79 16.93
N ALA A 272 -45.33 4.77 16.16
CA ALA A 272 -45.77 4.90 14.78
C ALA A 272 -47.12 5.63 14.67
N ALA A 273 -48.03 5.44 15.63
CA ALA A 273 -49.28 6.19 15.70
C ALA A 273 -49.04 7.68 16.00
N ILE A 274 -48.09 8.03 16.87
CA ILE A 274 -47.67 9.43 17.07
C ILE A 274 -47.14 10.01 15.77
N TRP A 275 -46.23 9.32 15.06
CA TRP A 275 -45.65 9.82 13.82
C TRP A 275 -46.67 9.95 12.69
N LEU A 276 -47.58 8.99 12.53
CA LEU A 276 -48.69 9.09 11.60
C LEU A 276 -49.63 10.24 11.96
N HIS A 277 -49.96 10.45 13.24
CA HIS A 277 -50.72 11.62 13.66
C HIS A 277 -50.01 12.94 13.28
N ARG A 278 -48.71 13.06 13.60
CA ARG A 278 -47.90 14.26 13.27
C ARG A 278 -47.81 14.52 11.76
N ALA A 279 -47.73 13.47 10.94
CA ALA A 279 -47.63 13.58 9.49
C ALA A 279 -48.98 13.84 8.77
N THR A 280 -50.10 13.40 9.35
CA THR A 280 -51.43 13.43 8.71
C THR A 280 -52.38 14.48 9.30
N GLY A 281 -52.23 14.84 10.56
CA GLY A 281 -53.23 15.57 11.35
C GLY A 281 -54.45 14.72 11.76
N GLU A 282 -54.51 13.43 11.44
CA GLU A 282 -55.68 12.59 11.71
C GLU A 282 -55.78 12.25 13.20
N ALA A 283 -56.89 12.64 13.83
CA ALA A 283 -57.15 12.42 15.25
C ALA A 283 -57.28 10.93 15.63
N SER A 284 -57.60 10.06 14.67
CA SER A 284 -57.66 8.61 14.84
C SER A 284 -56.33 8.03 15.30
N TYR A 285 -55.21 8.46 14.71
CA TYR A 285 -53.89 8.00 15.12
C TYR A 285 -53.47 8.54 16.50
N LEU A 286 -53.86 9.76 16.87
CA LEU A 286 -53.63 10.24 18.24
C LEU A 286 -54.42 9.41 19.25
N ALA A 287 -55.73 9.24 19.04
CA ALA A 287 -56.56 8.42 19.91
C ALA A 287 -56.03 6.97 20.04
N LYS A 288 -55.53 6.42 18.92
CA LYS A 288 -54.86 5.12 18.89
C LYS A 288 -53.58 5.12 19.74
N ALA A 289 -52.67 6.08 19.53
CA ALA A 289 -51.46 6.22 20.32
C ALA A 289 -51.76 6.30 21.83
N GLU A 290 -52.72 7.13 22.23
CA GLU A 290 -53.11 7.28 23.65
C GLU A 290 -53.72 5.98 24.23
N SER A 291 -54.45 5.21 23.43
CA SER A 291 -55.05 3.93 23.85
C SER A 291 -54.05 2.77 23.95
N GLU A 292 -53.03 2.77 23.10
CA GLU A 292 -51.94 1.79 23.14
C GLU A 292 -50.90 2.17 24.21
N TYR A 293 -50.76 3.46 24.54
CA TYR A 293 -49.88 3.96 25.60
C TYR A 293 -50.21 3.32 26.97
N ASP A 294 -51.49 3.11 27.24
CA ASP A 294 -51.91 2.56 28.53
C ASP A 294 -51.56 1.07 28.70
N LYS A 295 -50.97 0.45 27.68
CA LYS A 295 -50.45 -0.93 27.66
C LYS A 295 -48.91 -1.03 27.70
N LEU A 296 -48.19 0.10 27.70
CA LEU A 296 -46.73 0.15 27.71
C LEU A 296 -46.10 -0.55 28.93
N GLY A 297 -44.82 -0.89 28.83
CA GLY A 297 -44.07 -1.52 29.93
C GLY A 297 -44.12 -0.71 31.24
N THR A 298 -44.07 -1.43 32.35
CA THR A 298 -43.89 -0.87 33.69
C THR A 298 -42.55 -1.29 34.28
N GLU A 299 -42.07 -0.56 35.29
CA GLU A 299 -40.99 -1.04 36.14
C GLU A 299 -41.39 -2.36 36.81
N ASN A 300 -40.42 -3.26 37.01
CA ASN A 300 -40.65 -4.56 37.62
C ASN A 300 -41.38 -4.41 38.98
N GLN A 301 -42.42 -5.23 39.19
CA GLN A 301 -43.28 -5.20 40.38
C GLN A 301 -43.96 -3.83 40.65
N SER A 302 -44.14 -2.99 39.63
CA SER A 302 -44.78 -1.67 39.74
C SER A 302 -45.86 -1.45 38.68
N THR A 303 -46.79 -0.54 38.99
CA THR A 303 -47.71 0.07 38.01
C THR A 303 -47.12 1.30 37.32
N THR A 304 -45.93 1.76 37.77
CA THR A 304 -45.23 2.92 37.20
C THR A 304 -44.64 2.54 35.84
N ARG A 305 -44.90 3.33 34.79
CA ARG A 305 -44.26 3.14 33.47
C ARG A 305 -42.73 3.11 33.59
N SER A 306 -42.08 2.27 32.79
CA SER A 306 -40.63 2.08 32.83
C SER A 306 -39.89 3.42 32.69
N TYR A 307 -38.90 3.67 33.53
CA TYR A 307 -38.18 4.95 33.56
C TYR A 307 -36.67 4.80 33.77
N LYS A 308 -36.17 3.57 33.94
CA LYS A 308 -34.75 3.30 34.21
C LYS A 308 -33.91 2.90 32.99
N TRP A 309 -34.52 2.86 31.81
CA TRP A 309 -33.85 2.66 30.52
C TRP A 309 -33.90 3.95 29.68
N THR A 310 -33.73 3.87 28.36
CA THR A 310 -33.85 5.01 27.44
C THR A 310 -34.38 4.61 26.07
N ILE A 311 -34.66 5.60 25.23
CA ILE A 311 -35.00 5.41 23.82
C ILE A 311 -33.82 4.79 23.05
N ALA A 312 -34.09 3.69 22.36
CA ALA A 312 -33.14 2.98 21.51
C ALA A 312 -33.88 2.24 20.39
N TRP A 313 -33.13 1.53 19.53
CA TRP A 313 -33.68 0.71 18.45
C TRP A 313 -34.68 -0.36 18.91
N ASP A 314 -34.62 -0.78 20.18
CA ASP A 314 -35.56 -1.73 20.78
C ASP A 314 -36.78 -0.99 21.36
N ASN A 315 -36.58 -0.02 22.23
CA ASN A 315 -37.65 0.55 23.04
C ASN A 315 -37.84 2.06 22.81
N LYS A 316 -39.03 2.48 22.34
CA LYS A 316 -39.39 3.87 21.99
C LYS A 316 -40.37 4.51 22.96
N GLN A 317 -40.80 3.82 24.02
CA GLN A 317 -41.78 4.36 24.98
C GLN A 317 -41.33 5.70 25.56
N PHE A 318 -40.04 5.86 25.81
CA PHE A 318 -39.43 7.10 26.34
C PHE A 318 -39.58 8.29 25.38
N GLY A 319 -39.45 8.04 24.07
CA GLY A 319 -39.77 9.02 23.03
C GLY A 319 -41.27 9.34 22.99
N ALA A 320 -42.12 8.33 23.15
CA ALA A 320 -43.57 8.52 23.24
C ALA A 320 -43.98 9.38 24.45
N TYR A 321 -43.29 9.27 25.60
CA TYR A 321 -43.54 10.12 26.77
C TYR A 321 -43.34 11.61 26.40
N VAL A 322 -42.19 11.94 25.80
CA VAL A 322 -41.84 13.31 25.38
C VAL A 322 -42.78 13.80 24.29
N LEU A 323 -43.04 13.00 23.25
CA LEU A 323 -43.88 13.44 22.13
C LEU A 323 -45.35 13.63 22.54
N LEU A 324 -45.93 12.74 23.35
CA LEU A 324 -47.32 12.89 23.80
C LEU A 324 -47.47 14.01 24.84
N ALA A 325 -46.48 14.23 25.70
CA ALA A 325 -46.44 15.41 26.56
C ALA A 325 -46.43 16.70 25.73
N ASN A 326 -45.56 16.77 24.72
CA ASN A 326 -45.43 17.93 23.83
C ASN A 326 -46.67 18.16 22.93
N LEU A 327 -47.36 17.09 22.51
CA LEU A 327 -48.55 17.17 21.64
C LEU A 327 -49.84 17.48 22.41
N THR A 328 -49.97 17.01 23.66
CA THR A 328 -51.26 17.02 24.37
C THR A 328 -51.27 17.81 25.67
N GLY A 329 -50.10 18.08 26.27
CA GLY A 329 -49.97 18.68 27.59
C GLY A 329 -50.57 17.85 28.75
N LYS A 330 -51.03 16.61 28.52
CA LYS A 330 -51.69 15.81 29.55
C LYS A 330 -50.68 15.37 30.61
N GLN A 331 -51.04 15.58 31.88
CA GLN A 331 -50.15 15.38 33.03
C GLN A 331 -49.54 13.97 33.10
N LYS A 332 -50.27 12.91 32.68
CA LYS A 332 -49.72 11.53 32.71
C LYS A 332 -48.43 11.37 31.89
N TYR A 333 -48.35 12.02 30.72
CA TYR A 333 -47.16 11.97 29.87
C TYR A 333 -46.04 12.87 30.41
N VAL A 334 -46.41 14.03 30.96
CA VAL A 334 -45.49 14.95 31.64
C VAL A 334 -44.83 14.26 32.82
N ASP A 335 -45.59 13.53 33.65
CA ASP A 335 -45.09 12.79 34.81
C ASP A 335 -44.15 11.65 34.40
N ASP A 336 -44.48 10.91 33.34
CA ASP A 336 -43.65 9.81 32.83
C ASP A 336 -42.33 10.34 32.22
N ALA A 337 -42.39 11.38 31.39
CA ALA A 337 -41.21 12.06 30.83
C ALA A 337 -40.32 12.67 31.94
N ASN A 338 -40.94 13.36 32.91
CA ASN A 338 -40.25 13.93 34.06
C ASN A 338 -39.54 12.87 34.90
N ARG A 339 -40.18 11.72 35.15
CA ARG A 339 -39.62 10.63 35.97
C ARG A 339 -38.44 9.96 35.29
N TRP A 340 -38.54 9.71 33.98
CA TRP A 340 -37.45 9.17 33.18
C TRP A 340 -36.25 10.12 33.14
N LEU A 341 -36.45 11.37 32.74
CA LEU A 341 -35.35 12.34 32.65
C LEU A 341 -34.79 12.72 34.03
N ASP A 342 -35.57 12.66 35.11
CA ASP A 342 -35.04 12.79 36.47
C ASP A 342 -34.15 11.61 36.86
N TYR A 343 -34.51 10.36 36.57
CA TYR A 343 -33.65 9.19 36.84
C TYR A 343 -32.29 9.31 36.14
N TRP A 344 -32.28 9.87 34.93
CA TRP A 344 -31.06 10.15 34.16
C TRP A 344 -30.23 11.34 34.68
N THR A 345 -30.79 12.21 35.52
CA THR A 345 -30.14 13.47 35.93
C THR A 345 -29.93 13.60 37.44
N VAL A 346 -31.00 13.67 38.24
CA VAL A 346 -30.95 13.85 39.71
C VAL A 346 -31.29 12.60 40.51
N GLY A 347 -31.83 11.57 39.85
CA GLY A 347 -32.40 10.38 40.45
C GLY A 347 -33.88 10.53 40.83
N VAL A 348 -34.56 9.39 40.96
CA VAL A 348 -35.93 9.24 41.45
C VAL A 348 -35.93 8.19 42.55
N ASN A 349 -36.53 8.50 43.70
CA ASN A 349 -36.65 7.57 44.84
C ASN A 349 -35.32 6.97 45.30
N GLY A 350 -34.23 7.75 45.26
CA GLY A 350 -32.88 7.30 45.62
C GLY A 350 -32.16 6.46 44.55
N GLN A 351 -32.78 6.23 43.39
CA GLN A 351 -32.17 5.52 42.26
C GLN A 351 -31.86 6.49 41.12
N ARG A 352 -30.69 6.33 40.50
CA ARG A 352 -30.18 7.16 39.40
C ARG A 352 -29.44 6.27 38.41
N VAL A 353 -29.35 6.65 37.14
CA VAL A 353 -28.44 5.98 36.19
C VAL A 353 -27.00 6.06 36.73
N PRO A 354 -26.14 5.05 36.55
CA PRO A 354 -24.73 5.14 36.92
C PRO A 354 -24.04 6.32 36.21
N TYR A 355 -23.10 6.97 36.90
CA TYR A 355 -22.28 8.04 36.35
C TYR A 355 -20.81 7.74 36.57
N SER A 356 -19.98 7.95 35.55
CA SER A 356 -18.53 7.91 35.67
C SER A 356 -18.00 9.11 36.47
N PRO A 357 -16.79 9.03 37.06
CA PRO A 357 -16.09 10.19 37.65
C PRO A 357 -15.98 11.38 36.69
N GLY A 358 -15.79 11.12 35.39
CA GLY A 358 -15.78 12.12 34.33
C GLY A 358 -17.14 12.73 34.00
N GLY A 359 -18.26 12.17 34.47
CA GLY A 359 -19.59 12.72 34.29
C GLY A 359 -20.40 12.17 33.11
N MET A 360 -20.00 11.03 32.54
CA MET A 360 -20.80 10.28 31.58
C MET A 360 -21.88 9.47 32.30
N ALA A 361 -23.12 9.50 31.81
CA ALA A 361 -24.18 8.58 32.21
C ALA A 361 -23.97 7.24 31.50
N VAL A 362 -23.72 6.17 32.26
CA VAL A 362 -23.43 4.83 31.75
C VAL A 362 -24.58 3.91 32.08
N LEU A 363 -25.45 3.65 31.10
CA LEU A 363 -26.63 2.80 31.27
C LEU A 363 -26.30 1.30 31.23
N ASP A 364 -25.46 0.92 30.26
CA ASP A 364 -25.07 -0.46 29.96
C ASP A 364 -23.63 -0.47 29.43
N SER A 365 -23.05 -1.66 29.35
CA SER A 365 -21.77 -1.93 28.70
C SER A 365 -21.75 -1.65 27.19
N TRP A 366 -22.82 -2.00 26.46
CA TRP A 366 -22.81 -1.98 24.99
C TRP A 366 -23.36 -0.67 24.43
N GLY A 367 -22.55 0.09 23.67
CA GLY A 367 -22.99 1.36 23.10
C GLY A 367 -23.42 2.37 24.17
N ALA A 368 -22.61 2.52 25.22
CA ALA A 368 -22.90 3.39 26.35
C ALA A 368 -23.11 4.86 25.93
N LEU A 369 -22.28 5.37 25.01
CA LEU A 369 -22.43 6.71 24.44
C LEU A 369 -23.70 6.87 23.59
N ARG A 370 -24.13 5.83 22.87
CA ARG A 370 -25.40 5.81 22.12
C ARG A 370 -26.59 6.04 23.05
N TYR A 371 -26.62 5.38 24.20
CA TYR A 371 -27.70 5.57 25.17
C TYR A 371 -27.69 6.99 25.77
N ALA A 372 -26.52 7.51 26.13
CA ALA A 372 -26.39 8.88 26.64
C ALA A 372 -26.82 9.93 25.57
N ALA A 373 -26.41 9.76 24.31
CA ALA A 373 -26.76 10.65 23.21
C ALA A 373 -28.26 10.60 22.86
N ASN A 374 -28.87 9.41 22.85
CA ASN A 374 -30.31 9.24 22.64
C ASN A 374 -31.14 9.94 23.73
N THR A 375 -30.78 9.75 25.01
CA THR A 375 -31.41 10.50 26.11
C THR A 375 -31.21 12.00 25.95
N SER A 376 -30.01 12.43 25.53
CA SER A 376 -29.67 13.86 25.36
C SER A 376 -30.54 14.55 24.31
N PHE A 377 -30.76 13.91 23.16
CA PHE A 377 -31.66 14.46 22.13
C PHE A 377 -33.09 14.61 22.65
N ALA A 378 -33.66 13.57 23.26
CA ALA A 378 -35.02 13.63 23.82
C ALA A 378 -35.13 14.67 24.97
N ALA A 379 -34.09 14.80 25.79
CA ALA A 379 -34.00 15.81 26.85
C ALA A 379 -34.00 17.24 26.28
N LEU A 380 -33.29 17.50 25.17
CA LEU A 380 -33.33 18.78 24.47
C LEU A 380 -34.74 19.09 23.94
N VAL A 381 -35.35 18.14 23.21
CA VAL A 381 -36.71 18.30 22.66
C VAL A 381 -37.76 18.55 23.75
N TYR A 382 -37.59 17.94 24.93
CA TYR A 382 -38.49 18.19 26.07
C TYR A 382 -38.18 19.50 26.80
N SER A 383 -36.90 19.87 26.95
CA SER A 383 -36.48 21.15 27.56
C SER A 383 -36.94 22.37 26.76
N ASP A 384 -37.05 22.25 25.43
CA ASP A 384 -37.58 23.29 24.55
C ASP A 384 -39.08 23.54 24.77
N LYS A 385 -39.83 22.58 25.35
CA LYS A 385 -41.29 22.65 25.51
C LYS A 385 -41.79 22.75 26.95
N THR A 386 -41.06 22.18 27.92
CA THR A 386 -41.48 22.19 29.33
C THR A 386 -41.50 23.61 29.92
N THR A 387 -42.49 23.89 30.76
CA THR A 387 -42.66 25.17 31.47
C THR A 387 -42.01 25.19 32.85
N ASP A 388 -41.60 24.03 33.39
CA ASP A 388 -40.80 23.95 34.61
C ASP A 388 -39.37 24.41 34.30
N THR A 389 -39.01 25.60 34.79
CA THR A 389 -37.72 26.24 34.55
C THR A 389 -36.54 25.47 35.17
N THR A 390 -36.77 24.73 36.26
CA THR A 390 -35.73 23.92 36.91
C THR A 390 -35.45 22.66 36.10
N ARG A 391 -36.50 21.98 35.63
CA ARG A 391 -36.40 20.81 34.75
C ARG A 391 -35.83 21.19 33.39
N LYS A 392 -36.27 22.32 32.82
CA LYS A 392 -35.74 22.86 31.56
C LYS A 392 -34.22 22.98 31.60
N ALA A 393 -33.68 23.72 32.58
CA ALA A 393 -32.22 23.87 32.75
C ALA A 393 -31.55 22.51 32.96
N ARG A 394 -32.04 21.69 33.90
CA ARG A 394 -31.50 20.36 34.21
C ARG A 394 -31.37 19.44 32.99
N TYR A 395 -32.39 19.37 32.15
CA TYR A 395 -32.43 18.46 31.00
C TYR A 395 -31.61 18.97 29.83
N HIS A 396 -31.63 20.29 29.60
CA HIS A 396 -30.74 20.96 28.66
C HIS A 396 -29.26 20.74 29.04
N ASP A 397 -28.88 21.07 30.28
CA ASP A 397 -27.49 21.03 30.75
C ASP A 397 -26.95 19.60 30.79
N PHE A 398 -27.81 18.62 31.14
CA PHE A 398 -27.50 17.20 30.98
C PHE A 398 -27.12 16.86 29.53
N ALA A 399 -27.95 17.26 28.57
CA ALA A 399 -27.73 16.92 27.17
C ALA A 399 -26.45 17.57 26.61
N VAL A 400 -26.23 18.85 26.93
CA VAL A 400 -24.96 19.55 26.59
C VAL A 400 -23.78 18.80 27.20
N ARG A 401 -23.85 18.41 28.48
CA ARG A 401 -22.76 17.70 29.16
C ARG A 401 -22.44 16.36 28.50
N GLN A 402 -23.45 15.54 28.16
CA GLN A 402 -23.23 14.22 27.57
C GLN A 402 -22.70 14.29 26.13
N ILE A 403 -23.22 15.20 25.30
CA ILE A 403 -22.70 15.39 23.94
C ILE A 403 -21.27 15.94 24.00
N ASN A 404 -20.97 16.88 24.90
CA ASN A 404 -19.60 17.35 25.11
C ASN A 404 -18.67 16.22 25.56
N TYR A 405 -19.13 15.29 26.41
CA TYR A 405 -18.34 14.11 26.78
C TYR A 405 -17.92 13.29 25.57
N ALA A 406 -18.85 13.03 24.64
CA ALA A 406 -18.58 12.32 23.39
C ALA A 406 -17.63 13.09 22.46
N LEU A 407 -17.66 14.43 22.47
CA LEU A 407 -16.82 15.29 21.62
C LEU A 407 -15.42 15.59 22.22
N GLY A 408 -15.20 15.34 23.51
CA GLY A 408 -13.87 15.40 24.14
C GLY A 408 -13.82 15.84 25.61
N ASP A 409 -14.94 16.29 26.20
CA ASP A 409 -15.03 16.80 27.58
C ASP A 409 -15.10 15.63 28.56
N ASN A 410 -13.97 14.92 28.69
CA ASN A 410 -13.84 13.70 29.48
C ASN A 410 -12.40 13.58 30.04
N PRO A 411 -12.14 12.71 31.03
CA PRO A 411 -10.82 12.58 31.66
C PRO A 411 -9.67 12.21 30.70
N ARG A 412 -9.98 11.65 29.52
CA ARG A 412 -9.00 11.35 28.47
C ARG A 412 -8.66 12.57 27.59
N ASN A 413 -9.39 13.69 27.68
CA ASN A 413 -9.32 14.83 26.76
C ASN A 413 -9.30 14.39 25.29
N SER A 414 -10.14 13.39 24.98
CA SER A 414 -10.11 12.66 23.72
C SER A 414 -11.53 12.50 23.19
N SER A 415 -11.73 12.80 21.90
CA SER A 415 -13.00 12.57 21.22
C SER A 415 -13.36 11.08 21.17
N TYR A 416 -14.66 10.78 21.08
CA TYR A 416 -15.22 9.48 20.72
C TYR A 416 -15.91 9.50 19.34
N LEU A 417 -15.83 10.63 18.63
CA LEU A 417 -16.30 10.81 17.27
C LEU A 417 -15.13 10.69 16.30
N ILE A 418 -15.14 9.67 15.45
CA ILE A 418 -14.00 9.33 14.57
C ILE A 418 -13.67 10.48 13.62
N GLY A 419 -12.37 10.83 13.55
CA GLY A 419 -11.86 11.92 12.74
C GLY A 419 -12.33 13.32 13.17
N PHE A 420 -12.89 13.51 14.36
CA PHE A 420 -13.25 14.81 14.95
C PHE A 420 -12.51 15.06 16.26
N GLY A 421 -12.05 16.28 16.50
CA GLY A 421 -11.42 16.66 17.77
C GLY A 421 -10.04 16.02 18.00
N ALA A 422 -9.51 16.20 19.22
CA ALA A 422 -8.24 15.62 19.62
C ALA A 422 -8.37 14.12 19.93
N ASN A 423 -7.35 13.33 19.58
CA ASN A 423 -7.20 11.92 19.98
C ASN A 423 -8.44 11.03 19.73
N ALA A 424 -9.16 11.29 18.63
CA ALA A 424 -10.28 10.47 18.17
C ALA A 424 -9.86 9.01 17.92
N PRO A 425 -10.78 8.03 18.01
CA PRO A 425 -10.50 6.63 17.71
C PRO A 425 -10.03 6.45 16.27
N ARG A 426 -9.14 5.48 16.06
CA ARG A 426 -8.60 5.11 14.74
C ARG A 426 -8.90 3.66 14.37
N ASN A 427 -9.30 2.84 15.34
CA ASN A 427 -9.47 1.40 15.18
C ASN A 427 -10.90 0.98 15.54
N PRO A 428 -11.95 1.49 14.84
CA PRO A 428 -13.30 0.98 15.00
C PRO A 428 -13.37 -0.50 14.64
N HIS A 429 -14.30 -1.22 15.27
CA HIS A 429 -14.73 -2.53 14.79
C HIS A 429 -15.57 -2.33 13.53
N HIS A 430 -14.92 -2.14 12.37
CA HIS A 430 -15.63 -1.89 11.12
C HIS A 430 -14.87 -2.42 9.89
N ARG A 431 -15.47 -3.41 9.21
CA ARG A 431 -14.88 -4.19 8.11
C ARG A 431 -14.32 -3.35 6.96
N THR A 432 -15.18 -2.56 6.30
CA THR A 432 -14.79 -1.85 5.07
C THR A 432 -13.75 -0.76 5.36
N ALA A 433 -13.97 0.06 6.40
CA ALA A 433 -13.00 1.05 6.86
C ALA A 433 -11.63 0.46 7.25
N HIS A 434 -11.59 -0.74 7.83
CA HIS A 434 -10.33 -1.44 8.09
C HIS A 434 -9.60 -1.84 6.80
N GLY A 435 -10.33 -2.26 5.77
CA GLY A 435 -9.77 -2.52 4.44
C GLY A 435 -8.85 -3.73 4.37
N SER A 436 -9.13 -4.77 5.16
CA SER A 436 -8.42 -6.06 5.09
C SER A 436 -8.57 -6.70 3.71
N TRP A 437 -7.46 -7.16 3.15
CA TRP A 437 -7.47 -8.04 1.98
C TRP A 437 -7.34 -9.52 2.35
N TRP A 438 -7.10 -9.83 3.63
CA TRP A 438 -6.57 -11.12 4.07
C TRP A 438 -7.61 -12.02 4.76
N ASP A 439 -8.83 -11.53 4.98
CA ASP A 439 -9.82 -12.13 5.88
C ASP A 439 -9.28 -12.20 7.32
N SER A 440 -8.91 -11.03 7.86
CA SER A 440 -8.35 -10.92 9.20
C SER A 440 -8.51 -9.52 9.80
N GLN A 441 -8.99 -9.46 11.05
CA GLN A 441 -9.03 -8.25 11.86
C GLN A 441 -7.62 -7.69 12.20
N THR A 442 -6.54 -8.45 12.02
CA THR A 442 -5.17 -8.04 12.37
C THR A 442 -4.30 -7.68 11.16
N VAL A 443 -4.82 -7.82 9.94
CA VAL A 443 -4.09 -7.52 8.69
C VAL A 443 -4.94 -6.61 7.79
N PRO A 444 -4.53 -5.35 7.55
CA PRO A 444 -3.38 -4.65 8.13
C PRO A 444 -3.55 -4.39 9.64
N VAL A 445 -2.47 -3.90 10.29
CA VAL A 445 -2.51 -3.50 11.71
C VAL A 445 -3.33 -2.22 11.87
N GLU A 446 -3.03 -1.19 11.08
CA GLU A 446 -3.76 0.08 11.06
C GLU A 446 -5.03 -0.02 10.21
N THR A 447 -6.09 0.69 10.60
CA THR A 447 -7.28 0.93 9.76
C THR A 447 -6.90 1.80 8.56
N ARG A 448 -7.28 1.40 7.35
CA ARG A 448 -6.87 2.09 6.10
C ARG A 448 -7.66 3.36 5.81
N HIS A 449 -8.88 3.47 6.31
CA HIS A 449 -9.78 4.60 6.06
C HIS A 449 -10.23 5.30 7.33
N THR A 450 -10.42 6.61 7.25
CA THR A 450 -11.05 7.37 8.32
C THR A 450 -12.56 7.32 8.16
N LEU A 451 -13.23 6.53 9.01
CA LEU A 451 -14.70 6.47 9.10
C LEU A 451 -15.26 7.74 9.78
N TYR A 452 -15.09 8.89 9.13
CA TYR A 452 -15.41 10.20 9.69
C TYR A 452 -16.84 10.26 10.25
N GLY A 453 -16.94 10.68 11.50
CA GLY A 453 -18.22 10.93 12.15
C GLY A 453 -18.93 9.71 12.69
N ALA A 454 -18.39 8.50 12.59
CA ALA A 454 -18.90 7.39 13.39
C ALA A 454 -18.62 7.65 14.88
N MET A 455 -19.64 7.50 15.73
CA MET A 455 -19.47 7.53 17.19
C MET A 455 -19.24 6.10 17.69
N VAL A 456 -18.15 5.86 18.41
CA VAL A 456 -17.88 4.54 19.00
C VAL A 456 -18.75 4.28 20.23
N GLY A 457 -18.87 3.02 20.65
CA GLY A 457 -19.63 2.65 21.85
C GLY A 457 -19.17 3.35 23.15
N GLY A 458 -17.86 3.61 23.27
CA GLY A 458 -17.25 4.35 24.36
C GLY A 458 -16.98 3.52 25.62
N PRO A 459 -16.76 4.16 26.78
CA PRO A 459 -16.51 3.46 28.04
C PRO A 459 -17.67 2.52 28.42
N SER A 460 -17.39 1.22 28.51
CA SER A 460 -18.39 0.19 28.87
C SER A 460 -18.68 0.07 30.37
N ALA A 461 -18.12 0.98 31.19
CA ALA A 461 -18.33 1.05 32.62
C ALA A 461 -18.25 2.50 33.12
N ALA A 462 -18.82 2.75 34.30
CA ALA A 462 -18.82 4.05 34.97
C ALA A 462 -17.45 4.42 35.59
N ASN A 463 -16.38 4.37 34.79
CA ASN A 463 -14.99 4.61 35.20
C ASN A 463 -14.14 5.37 34.16
N ASP A 464 -14.75 5.83 33.06
CA ASP A 464 -14.09 6.56 31.95
C ASP A 464 -13.00 5.78 31.20
N ALA A 465 -12.84 4.48 31.48
CA ALA A 465 -11.84 3.64 30.86
C ALA A 465 -12.25 3.26 29.43
N TYR A 466 -11.32 3.45 28.50
CA TYR A 466 -11.52 3.13 27.09
C TYR A 466 -10.18 2.79 26.43
N SER A 467 -10.22 1.82 25.51
CA SER A 467 -9.10 1.42 24.65
C SER A 467 -9.53 1.51 23.17
N ASP A 468 -8.70 2.11 22.31
CA ASP A 468 -8.92 2.12 20.85
C ASP A 468 -8.42 0.79 20.27
N SER A 469 -9.31 -0.20 20.15
CA SER A 469 -8.98 -1.56 19.73
C SER A 469 -10.09 -2.13 18.85
N ARG A 470 -9.74 -2.44 17.60
CA ARG A 470 -10.66 -2.98 16.59
C ARG A 470 -11.26 -4.34 16.97
N SER A 471 -10.63 -5.11 17.87
CA SER A 471 -11.20 -6.37 18.36
C SER A 471 -12.18 -6.19 19.52
N ASP A 472 -12.31 -4.98 20.08
CA ASP A 472 -13.25 -4.66 21.15
C ASP A 472 -14.55 -4.10 20.56
N TYR A 473 -15.44 -5.03 20.17
CA TYR A 473 -16.79 -4.74 19.67
C TYR A 473 -17.76 -4.22 20.76
N VAL A 474 -17.30 -3.94 21.98
CA VAL A 474 -18.13 -3.31 23.01
C VAL A 474 -17.84 -1.81 23.05
N MET A 475 -16.55 -1.44 23.09
CA MET A 475 -16.10 -0.05 23.15
C MET A 475 -15.93 0.60 21.77
N ASN A 476 -15.56 -0.16 20.73
CA ASN A 476 -15.19 0.34 19.40
C ASN A 476 -16.14 -0.04 18.27
N GLU A 477 -17.26 -0.71 18.58
CA GLU A 477 -18.36 -0.84 17.63
C GLU A 477 -18.91 0.54 17.24
N VAL A 478 -19.37 0.63 16.00
CA VAL A 478 -20.00 1.81 15.41
C VAL A 478 -21.26 1.34 14.69
N ALA A 479 -22.39 2.03 14.85
CA ALA A 479 -23.65 1.60 14.26
C ALA A 479 -24.54 2.76 13.81
N THR A 480 -25.43 2.48 12.86
CA THR A 480 -26.42 3.46 12.37
C THR A 480 -27.28 4.03 13.51
N ASP A 481 -27.62 3.23 14.53
CA ASP A 481 -28.41 3.68 15.68
C ASP A 481 -27.58 4.51 16.69
N TYR A 482 -26.26 4.27 16.77
CA TYR A 482 -25.37 5.04 17.66
C TYR A 482 -25.34 6.50 17.25
N ASN A 483 -25.23 6.76 15.96
CA ASN A 483 -25.21 8.10 15.41
C ASN A 483 -26.59 8.76 15.36
N ALA A 484 -27.70 8.04 15.58
CA ALA A 484 -29.02 8.54 15.24
C ALA A 484 -29.51 9.66 16.17
N GLY A 485 -29.64 9.38 17.47
CA GLY A 485 -29.93 10.42 18.46
C GLY A 485 -28.80 11.44 18.59
N PHE A 486 -27.55 11.01 18.42
CA PHE A 486 -26.37 11.88 18.43
C PHE A 486 -26.43 12.97 17.35
N THR A 487 -26.73 12.62 16.10
CA THR A 487 -26.89 13.58 14.97
C THR A 487 -28.00 14.59 15.27
N SER A 488 -29.13 14.11 15.82
CA SER A 488 -30.28 14.95 16.15
C SER A 488 -30.05 15.85 17.37
N ALA A 489 -29.20 15.46 18.32
CA ALA A 489 -28.70 16.37 19.36
C ALA A 489 -27.72 17.40 18.78
N LEU A 490 -26.78 16.99 17.92
CA LEU A 490 -25.77 17.87 17.32
C LEU A 490 -26.38 19.03 16.55
N VAL A 491 -27.43 18.82 15.74
CA VAL A 491 -28.11 19.92 15.04
C VAL A 491 -28.76 20.90 16.02
N ARG A 492 -29.31 20.42 17.13
CA ARG A 492 -29.92 21.26 18.16
C ARG A 492 -28.89 22.10 18.91
N LEU A 493 -27.72 21.54 19.21
CA LEU A 493 -26.62 22.27 19.83
C LEU A 493 -25.98 23.26 18.83
N ALA A 494 -25.79 22.87 17.57
CA ALA A 494 -25.32 23.77 16.51
C ALA A 494 -26.29 24.94 16.26
N SER A 495 -27.59 24.74 16.50
CA SER A 495 -28.61 25.80 16.38
C SER A 495 -28.55 26.84 17.51
N GLU A 496 -28.03 26.48 18.69
CA GLU A 496 -27.96 27.36 19.86
C GLU A 496 -26.57 27.99 20.04
N TYR A 497 -25.53 27.17 19.93
CA TYR A 497 -24.13 27.58 20.17
C TYR A 497 -23.37 27.90 18.88
N GLY A 498 -23.93 27.58 17.72
CA GLY A 498 -23.29 27.76 16.43
C GLY A 498 -22.19 26.71 16.14
N GLY A 499 -21.14 27.17 15.46
CA GLY A 499 -20.10 26.34 14.86
C GLY A 499 -19.95 26.65 13.37
N SER A 500 -19.03 25.99 12.69
CA SER A 500 -18.87 26.09 11.24
C SER A 500 -18.43 24.75 10.66
N PRO A 501 -19.13 24.20 9.65
CA PRO A 501 -18.68 23.01 8.96
C PRO A 501 -17.36 23.26 8.23
N LEU A 502 -16.58 22.22 7.99
CA LEU A 502 -15.34 22.30 7.23
C LEU A 502 -15.65 22.55 5.75
N ALA A 503 -15.02 23.57 5.17
CA ALA A 503 -15.00 23.79 3.74
C ALA A 503 -14.16 22.70 3.04
N GLY A 504 -14.61 22.20 1.89
CA GLY A 504 -13.89 21.16 1.14
C GLY A 504 -13.89 19.77 1.80
N PHE A 505 -14.83 19.50 2.72
CA PHE A 505 -14.99 18.17 3.33
C PHE A 505 -16.02 17.30 2.59
N PRO A 506 -15.75 16.00 2.36
CA PRO A 506 -14.51 15.29 2.70
C PRO A 506 -13.36 15.63 1.74
N VAL A 507 -12.13 15.48 2.22
CA VAL A 507 -10.97 15.35 1.34
C VAL A 507 -10.92 13.89 0.90
N ALA A 508 -10.87 13.64 -0.42
CA ALA A 508 -10.75 12.29 -0.94
C ALA A 508 -9.44 11.65 -0.48
N GLU A 509 -9.52 10.46 0.12
CA GLU A 509 -8.34 9.70 0.52
C GLU A 509 -7.62 9.11 -0.70
N THR A 510 -6.29 9.01 -0.60
CA THR A 510 -5.44 8.38 -1.62
C THR A 510 -4.97 7.00 -1.15
N PRO A 511 -4.72 6.03 -2.06
CA PRO A 511 -4.15 4.75 -1.70
C PRO A 511 -2.91 4.84 -0.79
N ASP A 512 -2.97 4.11 0.31
CA ASP A 512 -1.92 3.94 1.33
C ASP A 512 -0.78 3.00 0.86
N ILE A 513 -1.11 2.08 -0.04
CA ILE A 513 -0.22 1.11 -0.68
C ILE A 513 -0.60 0.93 -2.15
N ASP A 514 0.30 0.33 -2.93
CA ASP A 514 -0.03 -0.14 -4.28
C ASP A 514 -1.12 -1.21 -4.22
N GLU A 515 -2.32 -0.88 -4.71
CA GLU A 515 -3.52 -1.72 -4.60
C GLU A 515 -3.46 -3.01 -5.42
N LEU A 516 -2.83 -2.95 -6.60
CA LEU A 516 -2.65 -4.08 -7.50
C LEU A 516 -1.17 -4.18 -7.83
N THR A 517 -0.55 -5.33 -7.58
CA THR A 517 0.87 -5.54 -7.90
C THR A 517 1.10 -6.90 -8.54
N VAL A 518 2.21 -7.02 -9.27
CA VAL A 518 2.77 -8.32 -9.66
C VAL A 518 4.13 -8.47 -9.00
N GLU A 519 4.29 -9.53 -8.23
CA GLU A 519 5.59 -9.94 -7.69
C GLU A 519 6.19 -11.04 -8.56
N THR A 520 7.50 -11.01 -8.78
CA THR A 520 8.22 -12.09 -9.47
C THR A 520 9.34 -12.65 -8.63
N THR A 521 9.49 -13.98 -8.66
CA THR A 521 10.61 -14.71 -8.09
C THR A 521 11.22 -15.59 -9.16
N VAL A 522 12.52 -15.45 -9.41
CA VAL A 522 13.29 -16.41 -10.22
C VAL A 522 13.45 -17.68 -9.39
N MET A 523 12.77 -18.76 -9.79
CA MET A 523 12.82 -20.05 -9.11
C MET A 523 14.05 -20.86 -9.50
N GLN A 524 14.45 -20.75 -10.77
CA GLN A 524 15.56 -21.52 -11.33
C GLN A 524 16.16 -20.74 -12.50
N ALA A 525 17.43 -20.36 -12.38
CA ALA A 525 18.24 -19.90 -13.50
C ALA A 525 18.93 -21.13 -14.11
N GLU A 526 18.47 -21.58 -15.26
CA GLU A 526 19.13 -22.62 -16.05
C GLU A 526 20.03 -21.95 -17.10
N PRO A 527 21.11 -22.59 -17.57
CA PRO A 527 21.98 -22.03 -18.63
C PRO A 527 21.28 -21.71 -19.97
N ARG A 528 20.01 -22.10 -20.12
CA ARG A 528 19.19 -21.98 -21.34
C ARG A 528 17.77 -21.49 -21.07
N ALA A 529 17.42 -21.14 -19.83
CA ALA A 529 16.05 -20.80 -19.45
C ALA A 529 15.96 -20.06 -18.10
N THR A 530 14.87 -19.34 -17.89
CA THR A 530 14.51 -18.72 -16.60
C THR A 530 13.14 -19.21 -16.15
N GLY A 531 13.14 -19.98 -15.05
CA GLY A 531 11.95 -20.43 -14.35
C GLY A 531 11.45 -19.32 -13.42
N LEU A 532 10.20 -18.90 -13.61
CA LEU A 532 9.58 -17.77 -12.96
C LEU A 532 8.36 -18.23 -12.15
N LYS A 533 8.22 -17.65 -10.97
CA LYS A 533 6.99 -17.59 -10.18
C LYS A 533 6.51 -16.15 -10.21
N ALA A 534 5.36 -15.90 -10.82
CA ALA A 534 4.69 -14.62 -10.74
C ALA A 534 3.49 -14.73 -9.79
N ILE A 535 3.28 -13.74 -8.93
CA ILE A 535 2.07 -13.63 -8.11
C ILE A 535 1.43 -12.27 -8.37
N VAL A 536 0.19 -12.28 -8.87
CA VAL A 536 -0.66 -11.08 -8.84
C VAL A 536 -1.21 -10.93 -7.44
N TYR A 537 -1.12 -9.75 -6.84
CA TYR A 537 -1.77 -9.40 -5.58
C TYR A 537 -2.83 -8.32 -5.80
N ASN A 538 -3.98 -8.45 -5.13
CA ASN A 538 -5.03 -7.45 -5.06
C ASN A 538 -5.32 -7.09 -3.60
N LYS A 539 -4.84 -5.92 -3.20
CA LYS A 539 -5.01 -5.29 -1.88
C LYS A 539 -5.83 -4.00 -2.00
N SER A 540 -6.70 -3.91 -3.00
CA SER A 540 -7.51 -2.72 -3.25
C SER A 540 -8.42 -2.34 -2.08
N ALA A 541 -8.62 -1.05 -1.91
CA ALA A 541 -9.52 -0.44 -0.93
C ALA A 541 -10.02 0.96 -1.33
N PHE A 542 -9.65 1.50 -2.50
CA PHE A 542 -10.03 2.84 -2.96
C PHE A 542 -10.78 2.86 -4.31
N PRO A 543 -11.99 2.27 -4.41
CA PRO A 543 -12.59 1.32 -3.48
C PRO A 543 -12.01 -0.09 -3.65
N ALA A 544 -12.32 -0.97 -2.70
CA ALA A 544 -12.05 -2.40 -2.86
C ALA A 544 -12.78 -2.94 -4.09
N ARG A 545 -12.10 -3.79 -4.88
CA ARG A 545 -12.64 -4.28 -6.14
C ARG A 545 -12.07 -5.63 -6.52
N ALA A 546 -12.89 -6.48 -7.13
CA ALA A 546 -12.46 -7.73 -7.73
C ALA A 546 -11.79 -7.49 -9.09
N LEU A 547 -10.68 -8.17 -9.35
CA LEU A 547 -10.06 -8.28 -10.66
C LEU A 547 -10.47 -9.62 -11.28
N THR A 548 -11.32 -9.60 -12.30
CA THR A 548 -11.93 -10.79 -12.93
C THR A 548 -11.51 -11.00 -14.40
N ASP A 549 -10.87 -9.99 -14.98
CA ASP A 549 -10.33 -9.94 -16.35
C ASP A 549 -8.83 -9.60 -16.36
N GLY A 550 -8.14 -9.98 -15.27
CA GLY A 550 -6.74 -9.68 -15.03
C GLY A 550 -5.81 -10.31 -16.05
N ARG A 551 -4.80 -9.58 -16.52
CA ARG A 551 -3.74 -10.11 -17.40
C ARG A 551 -2.40 -9.53 -17.02
N PHE A 552 -1.31 -10.30 -17.10
CA PHE A 552 0.03 -9.71 -16.99
C PHE A 552 0.96 -10.23 -18.08
N ARG A 553 1.99 -9.44 -18.37
CA ARG A 553 2.99 -9.74 -19.40
C ARG A 553 4.39 -9.72 -18.82
N TYR A 554 5.15 -10.79 -19.08
CA TYR A 554 6.58 -10.83 -18.81
C TYR A 554 7.32 -10.73 -20.14
N TYR A 555 8.09 -9.66 -20.32
CA TYR A 555 8.86 -9.32 -21.50
C TYR A 555 10.31 -9.79 -21.38
N PHE A 556 10.85 -10.36 -22.45
CA PHE A 556 12.16 -10.99 -22.51
C PHE A 556 12.79 -10.86 -23.91
N ARG A 557 14.05 -11.25 -24.04
CA ARG A 557 14.77 -11.30 -25.33
C ARG A 557 15.33 -12.70 -25.57
N PRO A 558 14.95 -13.38 -26.66
CA PRO A 558 15.57 -14.66 -27.01
C PRO A 558 16.97 -14.44 -27.61
N ASP A 559 18.00 -15.04 -27.01
CA ASP A 559 19.35 -14.97 -27.58
C ASP A 559 19.54 -15.98 -28.73
N GLY A 560 20.06 -15.49 -29.86
CA GLY A 560 20.32 -16.30 -31.05
C GLY A 560 19.09 -16.58 -31.92
N THR A 561 19.18 -17.57 -32.80
CA THR A 561 18.19 -17.85 -33.86
C THR A 561 17.27 -19.04 -33.57
N GLY A 562 17.31 -19.57 -32.34
CA GLY A 562 16.51 -20.73 -31.92
C GLY A 562 15.05 -20.37 -31.59
N PRO A 563 14.10 -21.33 -31.72
CA PRO A 563 12.70 -21.08 -31.37
C PRO A 563 12.48 -21.03 -29.86
N VAL A 564 11.84 -19.95 -29.39
CA VAL A 564 11.47 -19.76 -27.98
C VAL A 564 10.72 -20.98 -27.42
N GLN A 565 11.15 -21.45 -26.25
CA GLN A 565 10.48 -22.48 -25.46
C GLN A 565 9.74 -21.83 -24.29
N VAL A 566 8.46 -22.15 -24.14
CA VAL A 566 7.65 -21.77 -22.97
C VAL A 566 7.08 -23.03 -22.35
N THR A 567 7.49 -23.33 -21.11
CA THR A 567 7.01 -24.50 -20.36
C THR A 567 6.05 -24.04 -19.27
N ALA A 568 4.84 -24.59 -19.27
CA ALA A 568 3.88 -24.34 -18.21
C ALA A 568 4.36 -24.92 -16.85
N GLY A 569 4.03 -24.22 -15.77
CA GLY A 569 4.34 -24.61 -14.39
C GLY A 569 3.08 -24.72 -13.52
N TYR A 570 3.28 -24.75 -12.20
CA TYR A 570 2.19 -24.70 -11.22
C TYR A 570 1.35 -23.43 -11.34
N THR A 571 0.06 -23.52 -10.99
CA THR A 571 -0.85 -22.38 -10.90
C THR A 571 -1.85 -22.56 -9.76
N GLN A 572 -2.25 -21.47 -9.12
CA GLN A 572 -3.39 -21.43 -8.19
C GLN A 572 -4.76 -21.40 -8.91
N GLY A 573 -4.79 -21.12 -10.21
CA GLY A 573 -6.04 -21.08 -10.97
C GLY A 573 -5.85 -20.71 -12.44
N CYS A 574 -5.23 -19.55 -12.72
CA CYS A 574 -5.13 -19.05 -14.10
C CYS A 574 -4.27 -19.96 -14.98
N PRO A 575 -4.57 -20.09 -16.29
CA PRO A 575 -3.74 -20.82 -17.25
C PRO A 575 -2.28 -20.35 -17.23
N SER A 576 -1.36 -21.28 -16.99
CA SER A 576 0.08 -21.03 -17.19
C SER A 576 0.40 -20.95 -18.69
N PRO A 577 1.24 -19.99 -19.13
CA PRO A 577 1.49 -19.77 -20.55
C PRO A 577 2.29 -20.92 -21.18
N THR A 578 1.97 -21.24 -22.43
CA THR A 578 2.62 -22.29 -23.24
C THR A 578 3.20 -21.76 -24.55
N THR A 579 3.03 -20.46 -24.82
CA THR A 579 3.52 -19.79 -26.04
C THR A 579 3.98 -18.37 -25.70
N ALA A 580 4.86 -17.83 -26.55
CA ALA A 580 5.29 -16.44 -26.50
C ALA A 580 4.88 -15.68 -27.77
N LYS A 581 4.80 -14.36 -27.66
CA LYS A 581 4.44 -13.44 -28.75
C LYS A 581 5.58 -12.44 -28.94
N GLN A 582 5.97 -12.17 -30.17
CA GLN A 582 6.91 -11.08 -30.48
C GLN A 582 6.17 -9.74 -30.33
N LEU A 583 6.76 -8.78 -29.62
CA LEU A 583 6.25 -7.41 -29.54
C LEU A 583 6.78 -6.60 -30.72
N SER A 584 8.10 -6.45 -30.78
CA SER A 584 8.82 -5.70 -31.82
C SER A 584 10.32 -5.99 -31.71
N GLY A 585 11.01 -6.09 -32.85
CA GLY A 585 12.45 -6.36 -32.87
C GLY A 585 12.83 -7.65 -32.13
N ASP A 586 13.74 -7.53 -31.18
CA ASP A 586 14.22 -8.57 -30.27
C ASP A 586 13.31 -8.81 -29.05
N ILE A 587 12.32 -7.95 -28.80
CA ILE A 587 11.46 -8.03 -27.61
C ILE A 587 10.29 -9.00 -27.83
N TRP A 588 10.20 -10.00 -26.97
CA TRP A 588 9.11 -10.97 -26.87
C TRP A 588 8.41 -10.86 -25.52
N TYR A 589 7.24 -11.47 -25.39
CA TYR A 589 6.55 -11.63 -24.12
C TYR A 589 5.76 -12.92 -24.02
N VAL A 590 5.61 -13.42 -22.78
CA VAL A 590 4.52 -14.33 -22.41
C VAL A 590 3.40 -13.52 -21.78
N GLU A 591 2.17 -13.94 -22.02
CA GLU A 591 0.97 -13.31 -21.48
C GLU A 591 0.20 -14.34 -20.66
N VAL A 592 -0.09 -13.98 -19.41
CA VAL A 592 -0.92 -14.79 -18.53
C VAL A 592 -2.29 -14.14 -18.49
N ASP A 593 -3.31 -14.87 -18.92
CA ASP A 593 -4.69 -14.40 -18.96
C ASP A 593 -5.50 -15.05 -17.84
N CYS A 594 -5.86 -14.26 -16.83
CA CYS A 594 -6.71 -14.67 -15.71
C CYS A 594 -8.20 -14.40 -15.96
N THR A 595 -8.63 -14.08 -17.19
CA THR A 595 -10.05 -13.85 -17.50
C THR A 595 -10.92 -15.01 -17.04
N GLY A 596 -11.90 -14.73 -16.18
CA GLY A 596 -12.79 -15.74 -15.58
C GLY A 596 -12.33 -16.24 -14.20
N HIS A 597 -11.17 -15.82 -13.71
CA HIS A 597 -10.71 -16.08 -12.34
C HIS A 597 -10.77 -14.78 -11.52
N THR A 598 -11.39 -14.85 -10.34
CA THR A 598 -11.52 -13.71 -9.43
C THR A 598 -10.30 -13.59 -8.51
N ILE A 599 -9.63 -12.44 -8.55
CA ILE A 599 -8.60 -12.04 -7.59
C ILE A 599 -9.13 -10.82 -6.84
N ALA A 600 -9.42 -10.94 -5.54
CA ALA A 600 -10.15 -9.92 -4.76
C ALA A 600 -9.63 -9.83 -3.32
N PRO A 601 -9.63 -8.65 -2.67
CA PRO A 601 -9.20 -8.46 -1.29
C PRO A 601 -10.18 -9.09 -0.28
N ALA A 602 -10.25 -10.42 -0.29
CA ALA A 602 -11.32 -11.20 0.35
C ALA A 602 -10.82 -12.46 1.08
N GLY A 603 -9.50 -12.59 1.31
CA GLY A 603 -8.93 -13.75 2.00
C GLY A 603 -7.51 -14.10 1.57
N GLN A 604 -6.81 -14.89 2.39
CA GLN A 604 -5.40 -15.32 2.21
C GLN A 604 -5.09 -15.84 0.80
N SER A 605 -5.99 -16.62 0.21
CA SER A 605 -5.83 -17.18 -1.14
C SER A 605 -6.52 -16.34 -2.21
N GLN A 606 -7.63 -15.67 -1.86
CA GLN A 606 -8.49 -14.92 -2.76
C GLN A 606 -7.83 -13.63 -3.27
N HIS A 607 -7.01 -12.99 -2.43
CA HIS A 607 -6.33 -11.73 -2.76
C HIS A 607 -5.08 -11.91 -3.62
N ARG A 608 -4.74 -13.13 -4.01
CA ARG A 608 -3.52 -13.40 -4.78
C ARG A 608 -3.69 -14.54 -5.78
N MET A 609 -2.84 -14.53 -6.80
CA MET A 609 -2.86 -15.56 -7.84
C MET A 609 -1.45 -15.85 -8.32
N GLU A 610 -0.91 -16.98 -7.89
CA GLU A 610 0.37 -17.51 -8.31
C GLU A 610 0.27 -18.28 -9.63
N VAL A 611 1.12 -17.92 -10.59
CA VAL A 611 1.33 -18.63 -11.85
C VAL A 611 2.82 -18.79 -12.07
N GLN A 612 3.27 -20.03 -12.23
CA GLN A 612 4.65 -20.38 -12.54
C GLN A 612 4.76 -20.77 -14.02
N PHE A 613 5.90 -20.45 -14.63
CA PHE A 613 6.23 -20.82 -16.02
C PHE A 613 7.75 -20.73 -16.22
N LYS A 614 8.26 -21.33 -17.29
CA LYS A 614 9.66 -21.22 -17.70
C LYS A 614 9.75 -20.73 -19.14
N ILE A 615 10.56 -19.69 -19.38
CA ILE A 615 10.92 -19.18 -20.70
C ILE A 615 12.37 -19.53 -21.01
N GLY A 616 12.72 -19.79 -22.27
CA GLY A 616 14.09 -20.14 -22.65
C GLY A 616 14.23 -20.59 -24.09
N VAL A 617 15.30 -21.33 -24.37
CA VAL A 617 15.67 -21.85 -25.71
C VAL A 617 15.94 -23.37 -25.69
N PRO A 618 15.93 -24.04 -26.87
CA PRO A 618 16.21 -25.47 -26.97
C PRO A 618 17.66 -25.83 -26.60
N GLU A 619 17.97 -27.12 -26.66
CA GLU A 619 19.35 -27.60 -26.47
C GLU A 619 20.30 -27.03 -27.54
N GLY A 620 21.49 -26.60 -27.13
CA GLY A 620 22.46 -25.91 -27.97
C GLY A 620 22.27 -24.39 -28.11
N GLY A 621 21.17 -23.81 -27.61
CA GLY A 621 20.97 -22.35 -27.55
C GLY A 621 21.65 -21.68 -26.36
N THR A 622 21.78 -20.35 -26.43
CA THR A 622 22.24 -19.46 -25.34
C THR A 622 21.05 -18.74 -24.71
N TRP A 623 21.14 -18.37 -23.43
CA TRP A 623 20.11 -17.60 -22.73
C TRP A 623 20.75 -16.68 -21.68
N ASP A 624 20.52 -15.37 -21.81
CA ASP A 624 20.94 -14.34 -20.86
C ASP A 624 19.72 -13.55 -20.35
N PRO A 625 19.14 -13.93 -19.21
CA PRO A 625 17.99 -13.21 -18.67
C PRO A 625 18.35 -11.83 -18.13
N THR A 626 19.63 -11.44 -18.06
CA THR A 626 20.00 -10.10 -17.55
C THR A 626 19.65 -8.99 -18.53
N ASN A 627 19.47 -9.33 -19.82
CA ASN A 627 19.04 -8.40 -20.86
C ASN A 627 17.49 -8.31 -21.01
N ASP A 628 16.72 -9.19 -20.37
CA ASP A 628 15.25 -9.22 -20.41
C ASP A 628 14.63 -7.93 -19.82
N PRO A 629 13.69 -7.27 -20.52
CA PRO A 629 13.03 -6.09 -19.98
C PRO A 629 12.28 -6.35 -18.67
N SER A 630 11.66 -7.52 -18.47
CA SER A 630 10.95 -7.84 -17.22
C SER A 630 11.80 -8.51 -16.14
N TYR A 631 13.08 -8.80 -16.38
CA TYR A 631 13.88 -9.52 -15.39
C TYR A 631 14.24 -8.68 -14.16
N GLN A 632 14.18 -9.36 -13.03
CA GLN A 632 14.54 -8.89 -11.71
C GLN A 632 15.08 -10.07 -10.91
N ALA A 633 16.35 -10.02 -10.53
CA ALA A 633 17.00 -11.10 -9.78
C ALA A 633 16.44 -11.25 -8.35
N THR A 634 16.04 -10.13 -7.73
CA THR A 634 15.48 -10.10 -6.37
C THR A 634 13.97 -10.39 -6.39
N ALA A 635 13.53 -11.34 -5.56
CA ALA A 635 12.12 -11.62 -5.35
C ALA A 635 11.36 -10.40 -4.80
N GLY A 636 10.15 -10.14 -5.31
CA GLY A 636 9.25 -9.08 -4.82
C GLY A 636 8.52 -8.34 -5.95
N PRO A 637 7.86 -7.21 -5.65
CA PRO A 637 7.15 -6.40 -6.63
C PRO A 637 8.03 -6.02 -7.80
N ASN A 638 7.56 -6.30 -9.02
CA ASN A 638 8.30 -6.05 -10.24
C ASN A 638 7.45 -5.20 -11.19
N ARG A 639 7.70 -3.88 -11.18
CA ARG A 639 7.00 -2.93 -12.04
C ARG A 639 7.23 -3.17 -13.54
N LYS A 640 8.26 -3.91 -13.91
CA LYS A 640 8.54 -4.27 -15.32
C LYS A 640 7.65 -5.42 -15.82
N VAL A 641 6.77 -5.96 -14.98
CA VAL A 641 5.72 -6.93 -15.35
C VAL A 641 4.36 -6.22 -15.22
N PRO A 642 3.88 -5.56 -16.28
CA PRO A 642 2.65 -4.79 -16.21
C PRO A 642 1.42 -5.70 -16.09
N LEU A 643 0.47 -5.25 -15.27
CA LEU A 643 -0.84 -5.85 -15.06
C LEU A 643 -1.91 -5.01 -15.79
N TYR A 644 -2.91 -5.69 -16.32
CA TYR A 644 -4.04 -5.13 -17.04
C TYR A 644 -5.35 -5.63 -16.42
N SER A 645 -6.37 -4.80 -16.45
CA SER A 645 -7.78 -5.20 -16.35
C SER A 645 -8.39 -4.96 -17.73
N GLY A 646 -8.76 -6.04 -18.41
CA GLY A 646 -9.19 -6.01 -19.80
C GLY A 646 -8.06 -5.52 -20.72
N THR A 647 -8.21 -4.31 -21.26
CA THR A 647 -7.18 -3.63 -22.07
C THR A 647 -6.47 -2.49 -21.34
N THR A 648 -6.91 -2.11 -20.15
CA THR A 648 -6.37 -0.97 -19.38
C THR A 648 -5.20 -1.44 -18.52
N ARG A 649 -4.03 -0.82 -18.65
CA ARG A 649 -2.89 -1.07 -17.75
C ARG A 649 -3.21 -0.50 -16.37
N VAL A 650 -3.21 -1.34 -15.35
CA VAL A 650 -3.55 -0.99 -13.95
C VAL A 650 -2.35 -1.02 -13.01
N TRP A 651 -1.27 -1.70 -13.39
CA TRP A 651 0.01 -1.68 -12.67
C TRP A 651 1.19 -1.83 -13.63
N GLY A 652 2.34 -1.30 -13.23
CA GLY A 652 3.61 -1.48 -13.94
C GLY A 652 3.71 -0.77 -15.29
N ASP A 653 4.83 -1.04 -15.95
CA ASP A 653 5.32 -0.34 -17.13
C ASP A 653 5.69 -1.34 -18.24
N GLU A 654 5.35 -1.01 -19.48
CA GLU A 654 5.81 -1.77 -20.65
C GLU A 654 7.23 -1.33 -21.06
N PRO A 655 8.03 -2.21 -21.70
CA PRO A 655 9.27 -1.78 -22.33
C PRO A 655 9.00 -0.67 -23.36
N GLY A 656 9.85 0.35 -23.37
CA GLY A 656 9.84 1.37 -24.42
C GLY A 656 10.15 0.79 -25.79
N PRO A 657 9.85 1.51 -26.89
CA PRO A 657 10.23 1.08 -28.23
C PRO A 657 11.75 0.89 -28.31
N ALA A 658 12.19 -0.23 -28.89
CA ALA A 658 13.61 -0.49 -29.09
C ALA A 658 14.25 0.62 -29.92
N VAL A 659 15.28 1.26 -29.36
CA VAL A 659 16.15 2.17 -30.12
C VAL A 659 17.10 1.29 -30.94
N PRO A 660 17.10 1.37 -32.29
CA PRO A 660 18.00 0.55 -33.10
C PRO A 660 19.45 0.88 -32.79
N ASP A 661 20.26 -0.13 -32.50
CA ASP A 661 21.70 0.06 -32.32
C ASP A 661 22.35 0.44 -33.65
N THR A 662 22.88 1.66 -33.69
CA THR A 662 23.55 2.27 -34.83
C THR A 662 24.99 2.65 -34.49
N THR A 663 25.49 2.20 -33.33
CA THR A 663 26.81 2.57 -32.80
C THR A 663 27.83 1.53 -33.25
N ALA A 664 28.72 1.89 -34.16
CA ALA A 664 29.78 0.97 -34.57
C ALA A 664 30.79 0.71 -33.42
N PRO A 665 31.36 -0.51 -33.34
CA PRO A 665 32.45 -0.81 -32.42
C PRO A 665 33.64 0.13 -32.57
N THR A 666 34.40 0.26 -31.48
CA THR A 666 35.69 0.96 -31.50
C THR A 666 36.69 0.28 -32.45
N VAL A 667 37.61 1.06 -33.00
CA VAL A 667 38.61 0.57 -33.96
C VAL A 667 39.58 -0.39 -33.25
N PRO A 668 39.84 -1.61 -33.80
CA PRO A 668 40.80 -2.54 -33.21
C PRO A 668 42.21 -1.94 -33.09
N GLY A 669 43.01 -2.45 -32.17
CA GLY A 669 44.43 -2.10 -32.12
C GLY A 669 45.15 -2.40 -33.44
N LYS A 670 46.22 -1.65 -33.75
CA LYS A 670 47.12 -2.01 -34.85
C LYS A 670 47.65 -3.44 -34.60
N PRO A 671 47.49 -4.38 -35.54
CA PRO A 671 48.02 -5.72 -35.36
C PRO A 671 49.55 -5.70 -35.25
N VAL A 672 50.08 -6.62 -34.46
CA VAL A 672 51.53 -6.90 -34.35
C VAL A 672 51.80 -8.32 -34.85
N ALA A 673 52.90 -8.48 -35.60
CA ALA A 673 53.35 -9.76 -36.11
C ALA A 673 54.29 -10.47 -35.12
N SER A 674 54.11 -11.78 -34.99
CA SER A 674 55.04 -12.72 -34.34
C SER A 674 55.07 -14.03 -35.13
N GLY A 675 56.04 -14.92 -34.85
CA GLY A 675 56.15 -16.21 -35.55
C GLY A 675 56.33 -16.08 -37.07
N LEU A 676 57.02 -15.02 -37.51
CA LEU A 676 57.27 -14.75 -38.92
C LEU A 676 58.23 -15.80 -39.49
N ALA A 677 57.76 -16.54 -40.49
CA ALA A 677 58.53 -17.54 -41.22
C ALA A 677 58.34 -17.32 -42.73
N PRO A 678 59.09 -18.01 -43.61
CA PRO A 678 59.01 -17.82 -45.06
C PRO A 678 57.59 -17.99 -45.65
N ARG A 679 56.67 -18.66 -44.94
CA ARG A 679 55.28 -18.86 -45.39
C ARG A 679 54.21 -18.53 -44.35
N SER A 680 54.58 -18.00 -43.18
CA SER A 680 53.61 -17.76 -42.11
C SER A 680 53.86 -16.51 -41.27
N VAL A 681 52.79 -16.00 -40.67
CA VAL A 681 52.82 -14.97 -39.64
C VAL A 681 51.66 -15.20 -38.66
N THR A 682 51.87 -14.89 -37.38
CA THR A 682 50.81 -14.79 -36.37
C THR A 682 50.57 -13.32 -36.07
N LEU A 683 49.31 -12.88 -36.21
CA LEU A 683 48.87 -11.52 -35.94
C LEU A 683 48.15 -11.48 -34.59
N ASN A 684 48.43 -10.47 -33.77
CA ASN A 684 47.73 -10.21 -32.51
C ASN A 684 47.34 -8.73 -32.45
N TRP A 685 46.17 -8.38 -31.90
CA TRP A 685 45.75 -6.97 -31.73
C TRP A 685 45.05 -6.74 -30.39
N ALA A 686 44.96 -5.47 -29.97
CA ALA A 686 44.14 -5.09 -28.83
C ALA A 686 42.64 -5.15 -29.20
N ALA A 687 41.82 -5.63 -28.27
CA ALA A 687 40.39 -5.81 -28.46
C ALA A 687 39.65 -4.48 -28.65
N SER A 688 38.59 -4.52 -29.46
CA SER A 688 37.57 -3.48 -29.53
C SER A 688 36.53 -3.66 -28.42
N THR A 689 35.97 -2.54 -27.96
CA THR A 689 34.69 -2.51 -27.22
C THR A 689 33.55 -2.06 -28.11
N ASP A 690 32.35 -2.57 -27.83
CA ASP A 690 31.07 -1.98 -28.24
C ASP A 690 30.39 -1.29 -27.05
N THR A 691 29.67 -0.20 -27.32
CA THR A 691 28.81 0.52 -26.36
C THR A 691 27.39 0.74 -26.88
N GLY A 692 27.07 0.27 -28.09
CA GLY A 692 25.74 0.34 -28.70
C GLY A 692 24.71 -0.59 -28.05
N GLY A 693 25.20 -1.70 -27.50
CA GLY A 693 24.40 -2.65 -26.72
C GLY A 693 24.10 -3.96 -27.44
N SER A 694 24.42 -4.07 -28.73
CA SER A 694 24.40 -5.34 -29.46
C SER A 694 25.63 -6.22 -29.21
N GLY A 695 26.72 -5.65 -28.65
CA GLY A 695 27.90 -6.40 -28.22
C GLY A 695 28.81 -6.81 -29.38
N LEU A 696 30.07 -7.11 -29.08
CA LEU A 696 31.07 -7.44 -30.11
C LEU A 696 30.88 -8.88 -30.63
N ALA A 697 30.63 -9.03 -31.94
CA ALA A 697 30.44 -10.32 -32.61
C ALA A 697 31.75 -10.92 -33.17
N GLY A 698 32.76 -10.09 -33.45
CA GLY A 698 34.09 -10.55 -33.88
C GLY A 698 34.86 -9.57 -34.75
N TYR A 699 35.86 -10.08 -35.47
CA TYR A 699 36.77 -9.31 -36.31
C TYR A 699 36.89 -9.88 -37.73
N GLU A 700 37.33 -9.04 -38.65
CA GLU A 700 37.67 -9.37 -40.03
C GLU A 700 39.07 -8.84 -40.34
N VAL A 701 40.04 -9.75 -40.52
CA VAL A 701 41.42 -9.41 -40.90
C VAL A 701 41.49 -9.32 -42.41
N ARG A 702 41.97 -8.19 -42.93
CA ARG A 702 42.18 -7.94 -44.36
C ARG A 702 43.67 -8.06 -44.67
N GLU A 703 44.04 -9.04 -45.49
CA GLU A 703 45.38 -9.31 -45.98
C GLU A 703 45.54 -8.78 -47.40
N PHE A 704 46.55 -7.95 -47.63
CA PHE A 704 46.93 -7.37 -48.91
C PHE A 704 48.36 -7.80 -49.27
N LEU A 705 48.64 -8.11 -50.54
CA LEU A 705 50.00 -8.36 -51.03
C LEU A 705 50.52 -7.10 -51.73
N VAL A 706 51.57 -6.47 -51.19
CA VAL A 706 52.09 -5.20 -51.71
C VAL A 706 52.51 -5.35 -53.17
N GLY A 707 51.89 -4.57 -54.05
CA GLY A 707 52.07 -4.62 -55.50
C GLY A 707 50.99 -5.40 -56.29
N ASN A 708 49.96 -5.96 -55.62
CA ASN A 708 48.80 -6.60 -56.25
C ASN A 708 47.49 -6.17 -55.55
N ASP A 709 46.39 -6.01 -56.30
CA ASP A 709 45.07 -5.63 -55.77
C ASP A 709 44.31 -6.77 -55.05
N VAL A 710 45.00 -7.82 -54.58
CA VAL A 710 44.36 -8.98 -53.96
C VAL A 710 44.16 -8.74 -52.47
N VAL A 711 42.90 -8.66 -52.05
CA VAL A 711 42.47 -8.63 -50.64
C VAL A 711 41.91 -9.98 -50.23
N VAL A 712 42.46 -10.59 -49.18
CA VAL A 712 41.89 -11.79 -48.54
C VAL A 712 41.30 -11.38 -47.19
N ASN A 713 39.98 -11.49 -47.06
CA ASN A 713 39.28 -11.24 -45.81
C ASN A 713 39.14 -12.54 -45.00
N ARG A 714 39.57 -12.52 -43.73
CA ARG A 714 39.60 -13.66 -42.83
C ARG A 714 38.79 -13.34 -41.56
N PRO A 715 37.56 -13.87 -41.40
CA PRO A 715 36.77 -13.67 -40.19
C PRO A 715 37.37 -14.45 -39.02
N VAL A 716 37.34 -13.86 -37.82
CA VAL A 716 37.91 -14.44 -36.60
C VAL A 716 37.21 -13.87 -35.36
N THR A 717 36.87 -14.72 -34.39
CA THR A 717 36.15 -14.32 -33.17
C THR A 717 37.07 -13.87 -32.03
N GLY A 718 38.34 -14.31 -32.04
CA GLY A 718 39.37 -13.87 -31.09
C GLY A 718 40.25 -12.73 -31.63
N THR A 719 41.20 -12.29 -30.81
CA THR A 719 42.16 -11.20 -31.11
C THR A 719 43.50 -11.66 -31.68
N THR A 720 43.56 -12.91 -32.17
CA THR A 720 44.77 -13.55 -32.71
C THR A 720 44.41 -14.36 -33.95
N LEU A 721 45.24 -14.28 -34.99
CA LEU A 721 45.10 -15.08 -36.21
C LEU A 721 46.47 -15.51 -36.76
N THR A 722 46.67 -16.81 -36.97
CA THR A 722 47.85 -17.33 -37.69
C THR A 722 47.51 -17.58 -39.16
N ILE A 723 48.31 -17.00 -40.06
CA ILE A 723 48.21 -17.16 -41.51
C ILE A 723 49.42 -17.97 -41.95
N SER A 724 49.20 -19.14 -42.57
CA SER A 724 50.24 -20.10 -42.99
C SER A 724 50.37 -20.28 -44.51
N THR A 725 49.73 -19.40 -45.27
CA THR A 725 49.62 -19.48 -46.74
C THR A 725 50.43 -18.42 -47.49
N LEU A 726 51.30 -17.67 -46.79
CA LEU A 726 52.13 -16.64 -47.38
C LEU A 726 53.19 -17.23 -48.33
N LEU A 727 53.74 -16.38 -49.19
CA LEU A 727 54.88 -16.69 -50.06
C LEU A 727 56.18 -16.11 -49.46
N PRO A 728 57.35 -16.77 -49.62
CA PRO A 728 58.63 -16.21 -49.22
C PRO A 728 59.00 -14.96 -50.01
N GLU A 729 59.80 -14.07 -49.38
CA GLU A 729 60.34 -12.86 -50.00
C GLU A 729 59.25 -11.91 -50.56
N ARG A 730 58.10 -11.86 -49.88
CA ARG A 730 56.96 -10.99 -50.23
C ARG A 730 56.54 -10.11 -49.07
N THR A 731 56.19 -8.87 -49.40
CA THR A 731 55.67 -7.89 -48.44
C THR A 731 54.15 -7.91 -48.44
N TYR A 732 53.57 -8.12 -47.27
CA TYR A 732 52.13 -8.13 -47.02
C TYR A 732 51.74 -6.97 -46.12
N GLU A 733 50.50 -6.51 -46.26
CA GLU A 733 49.86 -5.50 -45.42
C GLU A 733 48.61 -6.07 -44.76
N PHE A 734 48.45 -5.83 -43.46
CA PHE A 734 47.34 -6.35 -42.67
C PHE A 734 46.61 -5.22 -41.92
N SER A 735 45.28 -5.25 -41.95
CA SER A 735 44.41 -4.40 -41.13
C SER A 735 43.24 -5.21 -40.56
N VAL A 736 42.62 -4.73 -39.50
CA VAL A 736 41.55 -5.44 -38.78
C VAL A 736 40.33 -4.53 -38.62
N VAL A 737 39.15 -5.07 -38.91
CA VAL A 737 37.84 -4.42 -38.66
C VAL A 737 37.08 -5.19 -37.59
N ALA A 738 36.40 -4.50 -36.67
CA ALA A 738 35.48 -5.09 -35.71
C ALA A 738 34.03 -5.06 -36.21
N ARG A 739 33.21 -6.02 -35.77
CA ARG A 739 31.79 -6.17 -36.05
C ARG A 739 31.00 -6.41 -34.76
N ASP A 740 29.82 -5.82 -34.63
CA ASP A 740 28.88 -6.06 -33.52
C ASP A 740 27.75 -7.04 -33.91
N GLY A 741 26.85 -7.32 -32.96
CA GLY A 741 25.65 -8.14 -33.16
C GLY A 741 24.56 -7.47 -34.02
N ALA A 742 24.56 -6.14 -34.15
CA ALA A 742 23.64 -5.40 -35.03
C ALA A 742 24.11 -5.36 -36.51
N GLY A 743 25.36 -5.71 -36.78
CA GLY A 743 25.99 -5.71 -38.10
C GLY A 743 26.75 -4.43 -38.45
N ASN A 744 26.92 -3.49 -37.51
CA ASN A 744 27.76 -2.32 -37.73
C ASN A 744 29.25 -2.74 -37.80
N THR A 745 30.06 -1.95 -38.50
CA THR A 745 31.49 -2.20 -38.68
C THR A 745 32.31 -1.00 -38.22
N SER A 746 33.41 -1.25 -37.50
CA SER A 746 34.37 -0.20 -37.17
C SER A 746 35.13 0.26 -38.43
N ALA A 747 35.83 1.40 -38.33
CA ALA A 747 36.92 1.67 -39.27
C ALA A 747 38.03 0.59 -39.13
N ALA A 748 38.80 0.38 -40.20
CA ALA A 748 39.93 -0.54 -40.17
C ALA A 748 41.07 0.01 -39.30
N SER A 749 41.76 -0.87 -38.57
CA SER A 749 42.95 -0.53 -37.79
C SER A 749 44.11 -0.08 -38.69
N ALA A 750 45.08 0.62 -38.10
CA ALA A 750 46.26 1.08 -38.82
C ALA A 750 47.07 -0.10 -39.38
N VAL A 751 47.50 0.01 -40.64
CA VAL A 751 48.14 -1.07 -41.40
C VAL A 751 49.46 -1.53 -40.76
N LEU A 752 49.63 -2.84 -40.67
CA LEU A 752 50.89 -3.53 -40.38
C LEU A 752 51.49 -4.07 -41.68
N THR A 753 52.72 -3.66 -42.00
CA THR A 753 53.47 -4.16 -43.16
C THR A 753 54.51 -5.19 -42.70
N VAL A 754 54.61 -6.34 -43.38
CA VAL A 754 55.50 -7.47 -43.01
C VAL A 754 56.11 -8.09 -44.27
N THR A 755 57.44 -8.27 -44.32
CA THR A 755 58.11 -8.99 -45.42
C THR A 755 58.55 -10.37 -44.95
N THR A 756 58.13 -11.43 -45.65
CA THR A 756 58.52 -12.81 -45.33
C THR A 756 59.99 -13.10 -45.67
N PRO A 757 60.73 -13.82 -44.81
CA PRO A 757 62.16 -14.11 -45.03
C PRO A 757 62.41 -15.20 -46.10
N PRO A 758 63.65 -15.32 -46.61
CA PRO A 758 64.06 -16.39 -47.53
C PRO A 758 63.97 -17.78 -46.89
N ALA A 759 63.81 -18.82 -47.72
CA ALA A 759 63.66 -20.19 -47.25
C ALA A 759 65.01 -20.88 -46.94
N GLY A 760 65.52 -20.71 -45.72
CA GLY A 760 66.42 -21.69 -45.08
C GLY A 760 67.69 -21.16 -44.40
N SER A 761 67.66 -21.05 -43.07
CA SER A 761 68.84 -21.11 -42.18
C SER A 761 68.35 -21.31 -40.73
N ALA A 762 69.02 -22.15 -39.95
CA ALA A 762 68.77 -22.29 -38.51
C ALA A 762 69.54 -21.21 -37.73
N ASP A 763 68.98 -20.74 -36.62
CA ASP A 763 69.60 -19.69 -35.81
C ASP A 763 70.65 -20.25 -34.83
N THR A 764 71.71 -19.47 -34.63
CA THR A 764 72.85 -19.78 -33.75
C THR A 764 73.34 -18.57 -32.95
N THR A 765 72.67 -17.42 -33.07
CA THR A 765 72.94 -16.24 -32.23
C THR A 765 72.25 -16.43 -30.89
N ALA A 766 72.81 -15.86 -29.81
CA ALA A 766 72.16 -15.86 -28.51
C ALA A 766 71.54 -14.50 -28.19
N PRO A 767 70.42 -14.44 -27.43
CA PRO A 767 69.78 -13.19 -27.05
C PRO A 767 70.72 -12.22 -26.31
N SER A 768 70.41 -10.92 -26.43
CA SER A 768 71.03 -9.89 -25.61
C SER A 768 70.78 -10.14 -24.11
N VAL A 769 71.67 -9.64 -23.27
CA VAL A 769 71.52 -9.70 -21.80
C VAL A 769 70.25 -8.93 -21.38
N PRO A 770 69.38 -9.49 -20.52
CA PRO A 770 68.23 -8.77 -19.96
C PRO A 770 68.65 -7.56 -19.14
N GLY A 771 67.77 -6.56 -19.04
CA GLY A 771 67.98 -5.47 -18.09
C GLY A 771 68.03 -5.98 -16.64
N THR A 772 68.78 -5.29 -15.77
CA THR A 772 68.78 -5.57 -14.32
C THR A 772 67.35 -5.58 -13.79
N PRO A 773 66.89 -6.66 -13.13
CA PRO A 773 65.53 -6.73 -12.61
C PRO A 773 65.29 -5.69 -11.52
N ALA A 774 64.04 -5.23 -11.40
CA ALA A 774 63.55 -4.37 -10.34
C ALA A 774 62.49 -5.13 -9.52
N ALA A 775 62.64 -5.12 -8.19
CA ALA A 775 61.69 -5.73 -7.28
C ALA A 775 60.60 -4.74 -6.84
N SER A 776 59.37 -5.22 -6.75
CA SER A 776 58.16 -4.47 -6.39
C SER A 776 57.21 -5.38 -5.60
N ALA A 777 56.10 -4.82 -5.06
CA ALA A 777 55.09 -5.57 -4.31
C ALA A 777 55.67 -6.47 -3.19
N VAL A 778 56.71 -5.99 -2.50
CA VAL A 778 57.46 -6.78 -1.51
C VAL A 778 56.62 -6.98 -0.24
N THR A 779 56.40 -8.24 0.12
CA THR A 779 55.67 -8.68 1.30
C THR A 779 56.60 -9.45 2.25
N ALA A 780 56.07 -9.99 3.34
CA ALA A 780 56.82 -10.85 4.26
C ALA A 780 57.20 -12.21 3.64
N THR A 781 56.54 -12.65 2.56
CA THR A 781 56.75 -14.01 1.98
C THR A 781 56.86 -14.06 0.45
N GLY A 782 56.90 -12.92 -0.23
CA GLY A 782 56.97 -12.85 -1.70
C GLY A 782 57.11 -11.43 -2.24
N LEU A 783 57.33 -11.31 -3.55
CA LEU A 783 57.56 -10.06 -4.30
C LEU A 783 57.30 -10.25 -5.80
N THR A 784 57.30 -9.18 -6.58
CA THR A 784 57.23 -9.20 -8.05
C THR A 784 58.47 -8.59 -8.67
N LEU A 785 59.15 -9.34 -9.53
CA LEU A 785 60.30 -8.88 -10.34
C LEU A 785 59.83 -8.42 -11.72
N SER A 786 60.48 -7.39 -12.27
CA SER A 786 60.27 -6.92 -13.65
C SER A 786 61.60 -6.46 -14.27
N TRP A 787 61.79 -6.60 -15.58
CA TRP A 787 63.04 -6.22 -16.27
C TRP A 787 62.80 -5.65 -17.67
N ALA A 788 63.83 -5.02 -18.25
CA ALA A 788 63.82 -4.65 -19.66
C ALA A 788 64.03 -5.88 -20.54
N ALA A 789 63.28 -5.97 -21.64
CA ALA A 789 63.31 -7.11 -22.55
C ALA A 789 64.66 -7.26 -23.27
N SER A 790 65.04 -8.50 -23.54
CA SER A 790 66.13 -8.85 -24.45
C SER A 790 65.66 -8.83 -25.91
N THR A 791 66.62 -8.63 -26.82
CA THR A 791 66.43 -8.72 -28.27
C THR A 791 67.28 -9.84 -28.86
N ASP A 792 66.80 -10.44 -29.94
CA ASP A 792 67.43 -11.55 -30.65
C ASP A 792 66.99 -11.52 -32.13
N ASN A 793 67.70 -12.18 -33.06
CA ASN A 793 67.40 -12.15 -34.50
C ASN A 793 66.31 -13.14 -34.95
N VAL A 794 66.02 -14.22 -34.22
CA VAL A 794 64.81 -15.05 -34.44
C VAL A 794 63.83 -14.96 -33.29
N GLY A 795 64.26 -14.43 -32.14
CA GLY A 795 63.40 -13.83 -31.13
C GLY A 795 63.40 -14.57 -29.80
N VAL A 796 63.32 -13.80 -28.72
CA VAL A 796 63.29 -14.30 -27.34
C VAL A 796 61.95 -14.97 -27.06
N THR A 797 61.98 -16.26 -26.74
CA THR A 797 60.78 -17.05 -26.39
C THR A 797 60.47 -17.04 -24.89
N GLY A 798 61.44 -16.69 -24.06
CA GLY A 798 61.22 -16.45 -22.65
C GLY A 798 62.49 -16.14 -21.87
N TYR A 799 62.35 -16.13 -20.55
CA TYR A 799 63.40 -15.84 -19.59
C TYR A 799 63.50 -16.96 -18.56
N ARG A 800 64.64 -17.05 -17.87
CA ARG A 800 64.83 -17.87 -16.66
C ARG A 800 65.33 -16.96 -15.55
N VAL A 801 64.61 -16.94 -14.44
CA VAL A 801 64.94 -16.13 -13.26
C VAL A 801 65.57 -17.03 -12.21
N TYR A 802 66.75 -16.66 -11.72
CA TYR A 802 67.50 -17.39 -10.71
C TYR A 802 67.60 -16.57 -9.42
N ARG A 803 67.72 -17.25 -8.29
CA ARG A 803 68.00 -16.65 -6.98
C ARG A 803 69.40 -17.06 -6.58
N GLU A 804 70.25 -16.11 -6.22
CA GLU A 804 71.58 -16.44 -5.73
C GLU A 804 71.49 -17.16 -4.38
N ALA A 805 72.16 -18.31 -4.26
CA ALA A 805 72.08 -19.15 -3.05
C ALA A 805 73.40 -19.88 -2.72
N GLY A 806 74.54 -19.31 -3.09
CA GLY A 806 75.87 -19.82 -2.74
C GLY A 806 76.49 -20.66 -3.85
N THR A 807 76.67 -21.96 -3.64
CA THR A 807 77.32 -22.84 -4.62
C THR A 807 76.41 -23.33 -5.75
N THR A 808 75.09 -23.16 -5.62
CA THR A 808 74.10 -23.48 -6.65
C THR A 808 72.93 -22.50 -6.59
N ASP A 809 72.65 -21.82 -7.69
CA ASP A 809 71.56 -20.85 -7.76
C ASP A 809 70.27 -21.54 -8.26
N PRO A 810 69.23 -21.71 -7.42
CA PRO A 810 67.98 -22.32 -7.84
C PRO A 810 67.23 -21.46 -8.86
N LEU A 811 66.70 -22.12 -9.89
CA LEU A 811 65.73 -21.55 -10.82
C LEU A 811 64.42 -21.25 -10.06
N VAL A 812 63.97 -20.00 -10.13
CA VAL A 812 62.77 -19.48 -9.45
C VAL A 812 61.55 -19.55 -10.37
N GLY A 813 61.75 -19.38 -11.67
CA GLY A 813 60.69 -19.50 -12.67
C GLY A 813 61.18 -19.19 -14.08
N SER A 814 60.36 -19.59 -15.07
CA SER A 814 60.67 -19.42 -16.50
C SER A 814 59.52 -18.72 -17.25
N PRO A 815 59.31 -17.41 -17.05
CA PRO A 815 58.23 -16.67 -17.69
C PRO A 815 58.53 -16.36 -19.17
N THR A 816 57.50 -16.28 -20.00
CA THR A 816 57.60 -15.81 -21.39
C THR A 816 57.62 -14.28 -21.49
N GLY A 817 57.07 -13.57 -20.49
CA GLY A 817 57.11 -12.11 -20.36
C GLY A 817 58.22 -11.60 -19.43
N THR A 818 58.37 -10.27 -19.34
CA THR A 818 59.42 -9.60 -18.55
C THR A 818 59.04 -9.34 -17.09
N THR A 819 58.23 -10.23 -16.50
CA THR A 819 57.74 -10.11 -15.12
C THR A 819 57.55 -11.50 -14.50
N LEU A 820 57.85 -11.62 -13.20
CA LEU A 820 57.63 -12.84 -12.42
C LEU A 820 57.23 -12.51 -10.97
N ALA A 821 56.12 -13.09 -10.51
CA ALA A 821 55.78 -13.13 -9.10
C ALA A 821 56.53 -14.28 -8.40
N VAL A 822 57.18 -13.99 -7.27
CA VAL A 822 57.99 -14.91 -6.47
C VAL A 822 57.36 -15.06 -5.09
N SER A 823 57.12 -16.29 -4.65
CA SER A 823 56.52 -16.62 -3.34
C SER A 823 57.36 -17.64 -2.58
N GLY A 824 57.06 -17.85 -1.29
CA GLY A 824 57.79 -18.79 -0.44
C GLY A 824 59.12 -18.25 0.10
N LEU A 825 59.26 -16.92 0.17
CA LEU A 825 60.41 -16.26 0.78
C LEU A 825 60.24 -16.17 2.32
N THR A 826 61.35 -16.09 3.05
CA THR A 826 61.36 -15.85 4.50
C THR A 826 61.28 -14.35 4.77
N ALA A 827 60.57 -13.92 5.82
CA ALA A 827 60.43 -12.51 6.20
C ALA A 827 61.74 -11.89 6.72
N SER A 828 61.87 -10.57 6.66
CA SER A 828 63.09 -9.80 7.05
C SER A 828 64.40 -10.32 6.43
N THR A 829 64.35 -11.02 5.30
CA THR A 829 65.49 -11.75 4.72
C THR A 829 65.88 -11.13 3.38
N ALA A 830 67.18 -10.88 3.20
CA ALA A 830 67.74 -10.38 1.96
C ALA A 830 67.91 -11.53 0.94
N TYR A 831 67.49 -11.29 -0.30
CA TYR A 831 67.66 -12.18 -1.44
C TYR A 831 68.23 -11.42 -2.62
N GLN A 832 68.98 -12.11 -3.49
CA GLN A 832 69.43 -11.56 -4.77
C GLN A 832 68.85 -12.39 -5.93
N PHE A 833 68.43 -11.73 -7.00
CA PHE A 833 67.85 -12.37 -8.19
C PHE A 833 68.45 -11.83 -9.48
N TYR A 834 68.72 -12.70 -10.47
CA TYR A 834 69.16 -12.33 -11.81
C TYR A 834 68.35 -13.07 -12.89
N VAL A 835 68.45 -12.61 -14.14
CA VAL A 835 67.67 -13.12 -15.27
C VAL A 835 68.57 -13.44 -16.46
N VAL A 836 68.27 -14.53 -17.19
CA VAL A 836 68.78 -14.82 -18.54
C VAL A 836 67.62 -14.93 -19.53
N ALA A 837 67.86 -14.58 -20.79
CA ALA A 837 66.92 -14.75 -21.90
C ALA A 837 67.20 -16.04 -22.68
N VAL A 838 66.17 -16.57 -23.36
CA VAL A 838 66.22 -17.78 -24.20
C VAL A 838 65.49 -17.51 -25.52
N ASP A 839 66.07 -17.89 -26.65
CA ASP A 839 65.45 -17.76 -27.99
C ASP A 839 64.61 -18.99 -28.41
N ALA A 840 64.20 -19.04 -29.69
CA ALA A 840 63.45 -20.16 -30.28
C ALA A 840 64.32 -21.37 -30.69
N ALA A 841 65.63 -21.19 -30.83
CA ALA A 841 66.60 -22.25 -31.12
C ALA A 841 67.16 -22.92 -29.84
N GLY A 842 66.97 -22.30 -28.68
CA GLY A 842 67.42 -22.74 -27.37
C GLY A 842 68.71 -22.08 -26.87
N ASN A 843 69.27 -21.08 -27.57
CA ASN A 843 70.46 -20.38 -27.07
C ASN A 843 70.08 -19.45 -25.90
N THR A 844 71.03 -19.19 -25.01
CA THR A 844 70.82 -18.43 -23.78
C THR A 844 71.75 -17.23 -23.68
N SER A 845 71.23 -16.08 -23.24
CA SER A 845 72.05 -14.90 -22.95
C SER A 845 73.01 -15.14 -21.77
N ALA A 846 73.99 -14.24 -21.61
CA ALA A 846 74.62 -14.05 -20.30
C ALA A 846 73.61 -13.48 -19.28
N ALA A 847 73.89 -13.63 -17.99
CA ALA A 847 73.04 -13.16 -16.90
C ALA A 847 73.03 -11.63 -16.78
N SER A 848 71.88 -11.08 -16.40
CA SER A 848 71.76 -9.70 -15.93
C SER A 848 72.61 -9.48 -14.67
N ALA A 849 72.90 -8.22 -14.33
CA ALA A 849 73.30 -7.92 -12.95
C ALA A 849 72.17 -8.33 -11.99
N PRO A 850 72.49 -8.79 -10.75
CA PRO A 850 71.47 -9.18 -9.78
C PRO A 850 70.82 -7.97 -9.12
N VAL A 851 69.59 -8.15 -8.63
CA VAL A 851 68.89 -7.19 -7.75
C VAL A 851 68.81 -7.73 -6.33
N ALA A 852 69.29 -6.95 -5.37
CA ALA A 852 69.14 -7.24 -3.95
C ALA A 852 67.80 -6.69 -3.43
N VAL A 853 67.05 -7.50 -2.69
CA VAL A 853 65.78 -7.13 -2.09
C VAL A 853 65.59 -7.84 -0.75
N THR A 854 65.23 -7.08 0.28
CA THR A 854 64.88 -7.61 1.61
C THR A 854 63.36 -7.73 1.69
N THR A 855 62.85 -8.91 2.02
CA THR A 855 61.43 -9.10 2.30
C THR A 855 60.99 -8.25 3.49
N ALA A 856 59.71 -7.87 3.50
CA ALA A 856 59.17 -7.10 4.62
C ALA A 856 59.25 -7.91 5.93
N ALA A 857 59.25 -7.23 7.06
CA ALA A 857 59.12 -7.89 8.35
C ALA A 857 57.78 -8.63 8.45
N PRO A 858 57.67 -9.69 9.28
CA PRO A 858 56.37 -10.17 9.71
C PRO A 858 55.57 -9.01 10.32
N PRO A 859 54.24 -8.93 10.14
CA PRO A 859 53.45 -7.87 10.75
C PRO A 859 53.66 -7.84 12.26
N VAL A 860 54.33 -6.79 12.77
CA VAL A 860 54.47 -6.58 14.21
C VAL A 860 53.08 -6.25 14.76
N GLY A 861 52.74 -6.85 15.90
CA GLY A 861 51.36 -7.05 16.35
C GLY A 861 50.44 -5.84 16.19
N GLY A 862 49.34 -6.03 15.48
CA GLY A 862 48.24 -5.07 15.45
C GLY A 862 47.69 -4.80 16.84
N THR A 863 47.22 -3.58 17.09
CA THR A 863 46.53 -3.19 18.35
C THR A 863 45.14 -3.82 18.50
N CYS A 864 44.81 -4.78 17.64
CA CYS A 864 43.58 -5.55 17.63
C CYS A 864 43.86 -6.98 17.13
N THR A 865 43.04 -7.91 17.58
CA THR A 865 42.92 -9.28 17.05
C THR A 865 41.48 -9.48 16.56
N VAL A 866 41.29 -10.13 15.41
CA VAL A 866 39.96 -10.39 14.83
C VAL A 866 39.75 -11.89 14.66
N GLY A 867 38.74 -12.43 15.35
CA GLY A 867 38.27 -13.79 15.16
C GLY A 867 37.13 -13.86 14.15
N TYR A 868 37.17 -14.85 13.25
CA TYR A 868 36.17 -15.07 12.21
C TYR A 868 35.67 -16.53 12.23
N ALA A 869 34.46 -16.72 12.76
CA ALA A 869 33.79 -18.01 12.86
C ALA A 869 32.60 -18.06 11.91
N THR A 870 32.35 -19.23 11.32
CA THR A 870 31.22 -19.48 10.41
C THR A 870 30.46 -20.72 10.85
N ASN A 871 29.16 -20.72 10.59
CA ASN A 871 28.33 -21.92 10.55
C ASN A 871 27.79 -22.03 9.13
N ASP A 872 28.26 -23.04 8.40
CA ASP A 872 28.13 -23.15 6.94
C ASP A 872 27.10 -24.22 6.53
N TRP A 873 26.37 -23.95 5.47
CA TRP A 873 25.50 -24.90 4.76
C TRP A 873 25.73 -24.79 3.24
N SER A 874 25.02 -25.59 2.44
CA SER A 874 25.37 -25.87 1.03
C SER A 874 25.59 -24.68 0.10
N THR A 875 25.07 -23.48 0.41
CA THR A 875 25.17 -22.26 -0.42
C THR A 875 25.32 -20.98 0.40
N GLY A 876 25.51 -21.09 1.72
CA GLY A 876 25.49 -19.93 2.61
C GLY A 876 25.99 -20.23 4.00
N PHE A 877 26.16 -19.17 4.78
CA PHE A 877 26.75 -19.22 6.10
C PHE A 877 26.23 -18.09 6.98
N THR A 878 26.27 -18.33 8.29
CA THR A 878 26.23 -17.28 9.30
C THR A 878 27.65 -17.04 9.79
N ALA A 879 28.16 -15.82 9.67
CA ALA A 879 29.44 -15.41 10.23
C ALA A 879 29.26 -14.65 11.55
N THR A 880 30.12 -14.98 12.51
CA THR A 880 30.33 -14.20 13.74
C THR A 880 31.75 -13.66 13.71
N VAL A 881 31.88 -12.34 13.85
CA VAL A 881 33.16 -11.63 13.81
C VAL A 881 33.38 -10.95 15.15
N THR A 882 34.51 -11.24 15.79
CA THR A 882 34.86 -10.71 17.11
C THR A 882 36.12 -9.87 17.00
N ILE A 883 36.03 -8.59 17.37
CA ILE A 883 37.16 -7.66 17.44
C ILE A 883 37.60 -7.58 18.90
N THR A 884 38.83 -7.98 19.20
CA THR A 884 39.47 -7.85 20.51
C THR A 884 40.51 -6.74 20.45
N ASN A 885 40.51 -5.82 21.43
CA ASN A 885 41.55 -4.79 21.54
C ASN A 885 42.78 -5.36 22.27
N SER A 886 43.83 -5.70 21.53
CA SER A 886 45.11 -6.17 22.07
C SER A 886 46.10 -5.03 22.39
N GLY A 887 45.72 -3.77 22.12
CA GLY A 887 46.49 -2.59 22.47
C GLY A 887 46.28 -2.10 23.91
N THR A 888 47.07 -1.11 24.31
CA THR A 888 47.04 -0.51 25.66
C THR A 888 46.08 0.68 25.80
N SER A 889 45.42 1.10 24.72
CA SER A 889 44.49 2.23 24.67
C SER A 889 43.13 1.80 24.13
N ALA A 890 42.04 2.41 24.61
CA ALA A 890 40.69 2.08 24.15
C ALA A 890 40.47 2.48 22.68
N ILE A 891 39.85 1.59 21.90
CA ILE A 891 39.35 1.90 20.55
C ILE A 891 38.00 2.60 20.71
N ASN A 892 37.87 3.82 20.19
CA ASN A 892 36.65 4.62 20.27
C ASN A 892 36.11 4.91 18.88
N GLY A 893 34.96 4.29 18.55
CA GLY A 893 34.50 4.13 17.18
C GLY A 893 35.33 3.07 16.46
N TRP A 894 34.68 2.12 15.79
CA TRP A 894 35.38 1.11 15.01
C TRP A 894 34.72 0.89 13.64
N THR A 895 35.57 0.82 12.63
CA THR A 895 35.23 0.38 11.28
C THR A 895 36.16 -0.76 10.89
N LEU A 896 35.62 -1.98 10.84
CA LEU A 896 36.32 -3.16 10.35
C LEU A 896 36.25 -3.20 8.82
N ARG A 897 37.36 -3.53 8.16
CA ARG A 897 37.42 -3.82 6.72
C ARG A 897 38.16 -5.14 6.47
N PHE A 898 37.64 -5.92 5.53
CA PHE A 898 38.25 -7.13 5.01
C PHE A 898 37.81 -7.37 3.56
N SER A 899 38.27 -8.43 2.92
CA SER A 899 37.81 -8.81 1.58
C SER A 899 37.55 -10.30 1.47
N PHE A 900 36.51 -10.66 0.73
CA PHE A 900 36.11 -12.04 0.46
C PHE A 900 36.94 -12.64 -0.67
N PRO A 901 37.68 -13.75 -0.43
CA PRO A 901 38.59 -14.31 -1.43
C PRO A 901 37.93 -15.25 -2.44
N GLY A 902 36.64 -15.58 -2.29
CA GLY A 902 35.91 -16.57 -3.11
C GLY A 902 34.54 -16.10 -3.61
N GLY A 903 34.34 -14.79 -3.81
CA GLY A 903 33.10 -14.24 -4.37
C GLY A 903 31.89 -14.28 -3.43
N GLN A 904 32.11 -14.42 -2.11
CA GLN A 904 31.03 -14.47 -1.13
C GLN A 904 30.31 -13.12 -1.00
N THR A 905 29.02 -13.15 -0.63
CA THR A 905 28.18 -11.95 -0.46
C THR A 905 27.55 -11.87 0.93
N VAL A 906 27.39 -10.66 1.47
CA VAL A 906 26.64 -10.37 2.71
C VAL A 906 25.19 -10.01 2.39
N SER A 907 24.22 -10.56 3.15
CA SER A 907 22.79 -10.27 2.96
C SER A 907 22.11 -9.59 4.16
N GLN A 908 22.49 -9.90 5.39
CA GLN A 908 21.85 -9.36 6.60
C GLN A 908 22.84 -9.30 7.77
N GLY A 909 23.11 -8.11 8.31
CA GLY A 909 23.99 -7.91 9.47
C GLY A 909 23.25 -7.52 10.75
N TRP A 910 23.85 -7.81 11.91
CA TRP A 910 23.38 -7.38 13.24
C TRP A 910 24.55 -6.97 14.14
N SER A 911 24.27 -6.12 15.13
CA SER A 911 25.26 -5.46 16.00
C SER A 911 26.32 -4.59 15.28
N ALA A 912 26.17 -4.37 13.98
CA ALA A 912 26.98 -3.47 13.15
C ALA A 912 26.18 -3.04 11.92
N THR A 913 26.51 -1.88 11.35
CA THR A 913 26.10 -1.53 9.99
C THR A 913 27.12 -2.13 9.02
N VAL A 914 26.70 -3.11 8.21
CA VAL A 914 27.58 -3.84 7.28
C VAL A 914 27.24 -3.47 5.83
N SER A 915 28.26 -3.24 5.02
CA SER A 915 28.13 -2.97 3.57
C SER A 915 29.22 -3.71 2.79
N GLN A 916 28.95 -3.99 1.51
CA GLN A 916 29.87 -4.67 0.61
C GLN A 916 29.92 -3.97 -0.75
N SER A 917 31.11 -3.88 -1.34
CA SER A 917 31.33 -3.42 -2.71
C SER A 917 32.35 -4.33 -3.39
N GLY A 918 31.92 -5.09 -4.39
CA GLY A 918 32.71 -6.19 -4.95
C GLY A 918 33.11 -7.18 -3.85
N ALA A 919 34.41 -7.51 -3.77
CA ALA A 919 34.94 -8.37 -2.71
C ALA A 919 35.10 -7.65 -1.34
N ALA A 920 35.08 -6.32 -1.28
CA ALA A 920 35.41 -5.57 -0.06
C ALA A 920 34.19 -5.43 0.86
N VAL A 921 34.35 -5.79 2.13
CA VAL A 921 33.32 -5.66 3.18
C VAL A 921 33.77 -4.61 4.20
N THR A 922 32.85 -3.73 4.58
CA THR A 922 33.03 -2.73 5.65
C THR A 922 31.93 -2.91 6.70
N ALA A 923 32.31 -2.99 7.98
CA ALA A 923 31.37 -3.06 9.10
C ALA A 923 31.69 -1.97 10.13
N THR A 924 30.70 -1.19 10.54
CA THR A 924 30.85 -0.06 11.47
C THR A 924 29.98 -0.24 12.71
N ASN A 925 30.48 0.21 13.86
CA ASN A 925 29.78 0.12 15.15
C ASN A 925 28.41 0.82 15.16
N LEU A 926 27.53 0.36 16.05
CA LEU A 926 26.31 1.05 16.44
C LEU A 926 26.57 1.93 17.68
N SER A 927 25.59 2.74 18.07
CA SER A 927 25.73 3.73 19.17
C SER A 927 26.09 3.11 20.52
N TYR A 928 25.67 1.87 20.79
CA TYR A 928 25.87 1.19 22.08
C TYR A 928 27.15 0.34 22.19
N ASN A 929 27.89 0.11 21.09
CA ASN A 929 29.05 -0.80 21.07
C ASN A 929 30.31 -0.19 20.42
N GLY A 930 30.40 1.14 20.36
CA GLY A 930 31.51 1.86 19.73
C GLY A 930 32.85 1.84 20.48
N THR A 931 32.87 1.59 21.79
CA THR A 931 34.10 1.62 22.59
C THR A 931 34.56 0.21 22.98
N ILE A 932 35.82 -0.12 22.68
CA ILE A 932 36.47 -1.38 23.08
C ILE A 932 37.66 -1.04 23.98
N ALA A 933 37.53 -1.30 25.28
CA ALA A 933 38.61 -1.12 26.25
C ALA A 933 39.80 -2.07 26.00
N PRO A 934 41.02 -1.77 26.47
CA PRO A 934 42.16 -2.69 26.41
C PRO A 934 41.81 -4.08 26.98
N GLY A 935 42.10 -5.14 26.22
CA GLY A 935 41.77 -6.52 26.56
C GLY A 935 40.30 -6.93 26.40
N ALA A 936 39.40 -5.99 26.07
CA ALA A 936 37.99 -6.28 25.83
C ALA A 936 37.70 -6.65 24.37
N SER A 937 36.53 -7.25 24.14
CA SER A 937 36.07 -7.66 22.82
C SER A 937 34.65 -7.16 22.52
N VAL A 938 34.35 -6.97 21.24
CA VAL A 938 33.00 -6.77 20.72
C VAL A 938 32.75 -7.75 19.58
N SER A 939 31.53 -8.28 19.48
CA SER A 939 31.13 -9.19 18.41
C SER A 939 29.95 -8.63 17.63
N PHE A 940 29.98 -8.85 16.32
CA PHE A 940 28.85 -8.65 15.41
C PHE A 940 28.73 -9.87 14.50
N GLY A 941 27.63 -9.97 13.77
CA GLY A 941 27.43 -11.08 12.85
C GLY A 941 26.66 -10.69 11.60
N PHE A 942 26.70 -11.58 10.61
CA PHE A 942 25.93 -11.45 9.40
C PHE A 942 25.67 -12.79 8.72
N ASN A 943 24.60 -12.85 7.92
CA ASN A 943 24.35 -13.93 6.99
C ASN A 943 25.00 -13.61 5.63
N GLY A 944 25.52 -14.64 4.96
CA GLY A 944 26.11 -14.54 3.63
C GLY A 944 25.93 -15.77 2.77
N ALA A 945 26.28 -15.64 1.49
CA ALA A 945 26.16 -16.69 0.47
C ALA A 945 27.49 -16.91 -0.27
N HIS A 946 27.69 -18.11 -0.84
CA HIS A 946 28.85 -18.44 -1.67
C HIS A 946 28.53 -19.57 -2.66
N THR A 947 29.27 -19.61 -3.78
CA THR A 947 29.13 -20.63 -4.84
C THR A 947 30.39 -21.51 -4.91
N GLY A 948 30.47 -22.54 -4.07
CA GLY A 948 31.61 -23.44 -3.99
C GLY A 948 32.13 -23.59 -2.56
N THR A 949 33.40 -23.29 -2.31
CA THR A 949 33.96 -23.26 -0.95
C THR A 949 33.71 -21.90 -0.27
N ASN A 950 33.75 -21.85 1.07
CA ASN A 950 33.72 -20.60 1.84
C ASN A 950 35.10 -20.29 2.47
N PRO A 951 36.09 -19.83 1.68
CA PRO A 951 37.41 -19.49 2.21
C PRO A 951 37.33 -18.27 3.14
N LYS A 952 37.76 -18.43 4.39
CA LYS A 952 37.78 -17.36 5.40
C LYS A 952 38.71 -16.20 4.96
N PRO A 953 38.34 -14.93 5.24
CA PRO A 953 39.26 -13.81 5.03
C PRO A 953 40.52 -13.94 5.91
N THR A 954 41.68 -13.62 5.35
CA THR A 954 43.00 -13.78 6.01
C THR A 954 43.62 -12.46 6.46
N ALA A 955 43.00 -11.33 6.15
CA ALA A 955 43.47 -10.00 6.51
C ALA A 955 42.28 -9.12 6.93
N PHE A 956 42.44 -8.43 8.06
CA PHE A 956 41.46 -7.52 8.62
C PHE A 956 42.15 -6.22 9.06
N THR A 957 41.46 -5.09 8.89
CA THR A 957 41.88 -3.81 9.48
C THR A 957 40.75 -3.20 10.30
N VAL A 958 41.04 -2.66 11.47
CA VAL A 958 40.12 -1.82 12.24
C VAL A 958 40.65 -0.39 12.22
N ASN A 959 39.82 0.56 11.78
CA ASN A 959 40.20 1.97 11.60
C ASN A 959 41.45 2.13 10.71
N ASN A 960 41.61 1.26 9.70
CA ASN A 960 42.76 1.13 8.81
C ASN A 960 44.07 0.62 9.46
N THR A 961 44.07 0.31 10.76
CA THR A 961 45.16 -0.42 11.42
C THR A 961 44.98 -1.92 11.19
N ALA A 962 46.02 -2.62 10.73
CA ALA A 962 45.99 -4.08 10.58
C ALA A 962 45.79 -4.77 11.94
N CYS A 963 44.90 -5.75 11.98
CA CYS A 963 44.69 -6.62 13.13
C CYS A 963 45.31 -7.99 12.90
N ALA A 964 45.76 -8.65 13.96
CA ALA A 964 46.07 -10.09 13.89
C ALA A 964 44.79 -10.90 13.68
N VAL A 965 44.88 -12.06 13.02
CA VAL A 965 43.76 -13.03 12.96
C VAL A 965 43.85 -13.94 14.18
N ALA A 966 42.73 -14.18 14.86
CA ALA A 966 42.63 -15.06 16.03
C ALA A 966 42.53 -16.55 15.65
#